data_AF-A0A934VPF7-F1
#
_entry.id   AF-A0A934VPF7-F1
#
_cell.length_a   1.000
_cell.length_b   1.000
_cell.length_c   1.000
_cell.angle_alpha   90.00
_cell.angle_beta   90.00
_cell.angle_gamma   90.00
#
_symmetry.space_group_name_H-M   'P 1'
#
loop_
_entity.id
_entity.type
_entity.pdbx_description
1 polymer ?
#
loop_
_entity_poly.entity_id
_entity_poly.type
_entity_poly.pdbx_seq_one_letter_code
_entity_poly.pdbx_strand_id
1 'polypeptide(L)'
;MHLHRANPSQGNRQSRTDLGWVRILLIASCLATIGFALFACGAGPDDAGLFPSAKIAQLKAEKSSLAEQLPELPPREVKAMNGFLGYHSALLPVDRSSSERERRIDFHLQRKKSQPIHTIALMPAYNPKLGTDLSYGFPKRFRIELRDDPNSEPLKVYDFTEEDYPTPAITPLILSEVNTASNMVRLVVEKGVVDDGLEYFALGEVYIITENRDGKLTNVAPYSRPSFSDGFESPPTWSQDYLVDRLSALNMTLGSRSKQETDFVSIIPVQGGEEPIEVVIDLGRAKQTGRVAFFPAKAPWEISLPHFGYPGSITVEGYSNEDFSQHPIDVREIVDSWDKTKSMILGDIFFAVPLRGRNIRYVRLLFRDLPIHDNSRIFAIGEISVFQQGTLLSHNRPVTISGLNQADADPSLLVDNYAFNQEILPPEEWLKGVAKRYELETRTAQIDLELSELEQRLGSNRNLAIGLLLIVVSGAALGLYTNSRLAHSKDLKRIRSQISSDLHDDVGSSIGALTLGLERLKNHKHSEPVTQLTQDLRLISKEAAVALREAVWLTDQNSISLHDLGKMMKERAYFILGKTGVSFEMDSELPDIDISLIHKRNILLLFKEAMHNFVKHAQAEILFISLRQDPKEELILELRDDGVGFSTSPDKRKGWGLSTMSKRATQMGGRLDITSDEGSGSCLTLRIPFKELKKR
;
A
#
# COMPACT_ATOMS: atom_id res chain seq x y z
N MET A 1 72.12 -41.17 3.70
CA MET A 1 73.31 -40.29 3.66
C MET A 1 72.82 -38.85 3.55
N HIS A 2 73.08 -38.09 4.60
CA HIS A 2 72.98 -36.63 4.79
C HIS A 2 71.77 -35.79 4.31
N LEU A 3 71.09 -35.27 5.34
CA LEU A 3 70.34 -34.01 5.39
C LEU A 3 71.20 -32.79 5.01
N HIS A 4 70.63 -31.86 4.25
CA HIS A 4 70.91 -30.43 4.42
C HIS A 4 69.64 -29.58 4.35
N ARG A 5 69.41 -28.83 5.44
CA ARG A 5 68.37 -27.83 5.64
C ARG A 5 68.73 -26.56 4.88
N ALA A 6 67.78 -25.97 4.18
CA ALA A 6 67.71 -24.54 3.93
C ALA A 6 66.29 -24.05 4.28
N ASN A 7 66.24 -22.95 5.03
CA ASN A 7 65.09 -22.41 5.75
C ASN A 7 64.52 -21.21 4.97
N PRO A 8 63.19 -21.09 4.76
CA PRO A 8 62.58 -19.79 4.48
C PRO A 8 61.42 -19.53 5.45
N SER A 9 61.67 -18.67 6.44
CA SER A 9 60.63 -18.19 7.37
C SER A 9 60.70 -16.68 7.58
N GLN A 10 60.66 -15.89 6.51
CA GLN A 10 60.25 -14.48 6.60
C GLN A 10 59.50 -14.06 5.32
N GLY A 11 58.23 -13.69 5.49
CA GLY A 11 57.43 -13.09 4.42
C GLY A 11 56.05 -13.72 4.19
N ASN A 12 55.20 -13.88 5.21
CA ASN A 12 53.76 -14.14 4.93
C ASN A 12 52.75 -13.82 6.05
N ARG A 13 53.04 -12.84 6.93
CA ARG A 13 52.11 -12.47 8.02
C ARG A 13 51.30 -11.19 7.81
N GLN A 14 51.62 -10.38 6.79
CA GLN A 14 50.90 -9.13 6.49
C GLN A 14 49.79 -9.30 5.43
N SER A 15 49.80 -10.36 4.60
CA SER A 15 48.84 -10.55 3.50
C SER A 15 47.49 -11.18 3.91
N ARG A 16 47.41 -11.81 5.08
CA ARG A 16 46.20 -12.54 5.51
C ARG A 16 45.14 -11.68 6.19
N THR A 17 45.50 -10.51 6.73
CA THR A 17 44.54 -9.59 7.37
C THR A 17 43.84 -8.68 6.37
N ASP A 18 44.52 -8.25 5.30
CA ASP A 18 43.90 -7.41 4.25
C ASP A 18 42.92 -8.18 3.36
N LEU A 19 43.15 -9.49 3.14
CA LEU A 19 42.24 -10.34 2.36
C LEU A 19 40.86 -10.54 3.02
N GLY A 20 40.77 -10.40 4.35
CA GLY A 20 39.52 -10.53 5.10
C GLY A 20 38.60 -9.31 4.91
N TRP A 21 39.18 -8.10 4.91
CA TRP A 21 38.45 -6.85 4.71
C TRP A 21 37.91 -6.71 3.29
N VAL A 22 38.72 -7.06 2.29
CA VAL A 22 38.31 -7.03 0.88
C VAL A 22 37.15 -8.00 0.62
N ARG A 23 37.15 -9.17 1.25
CA ARG A 23 36.04 -10.14 1.16
C ARG A 23 34.75 -9.65 1.81
N ILE A 24 34.81 -8.99 2.97
CA ILE A 24 33.63 -8.46 3.65
C ILE A 24 33.04 -7.28 2.88
N LEU A 25 33.88 -6.37 2.37
CA LEU A 25 33.45 -5.25 1.52
C LEU A 25 32.87 -5.74 0.18
N LEU A 26 33.45 -6.77 -0.43
CA LEU A 26 32.89 -7.40 -1.65
C LEU A 26 31.55 -8.07 -1.38
N ILE A 27 31.38 -8.77 -0.24
CA ILE A 27 30.11 -9.40 0.13
C ILE A 27 29.04 -8.34 0.42
N ALA A 28 29.38 -7.28 1.15
CA ALA A 28 28.46 -6.17 1.41
C ALA A 28 28.11 -5.39 0.14
N SER A 29 29.08 -5.17 -0.75
CA SER A 29 28.85 -4.54 -2.06
C SER A 29 28.00 -5.42 -2.97
N CYS A 30 28.22 -6.74 -3.01
CA CYS A 30 27.39 -7.68 -3.76
C CYS A 30 25.97 -7.78 -3.21
N LEU A 31 25.78 -7.79 -1.89
CA LEU A 31 24.45 -7.79 -1.28
C LEU A 31 23.72 -6.46 -1.52
N ALA A 32 24.43 -5.34 -1.50
CA ALA A 32 23.89 -4.03 -1.83
C ALA A 32 23.51 -3.93 -3.31
N THR A 33 24.34 -4.42 -4.24
CA THR A 33 23.99 -4.45 -5.67
C THR A 33 22.90 -5.45 -5.99
N ILE A 34 22.80 -6.58 -5.30
CA ILE A 34 21.66 -7.51 -5.43
C ILE A 34 20.37 -6.84 -4.91
N GLY A 35 20.43 -6.13 -3.77
CA GLY A 35 19.30 -5.35 -3.26
C GLY A 35 18.88 -4.21 -4.19
N PHE A 36 19.85 -3.52 -4.83
CA PHE A 36 19.59 -2.45 -5.78
C PHE A 36 19.11 -2.96 -7.14
N ALA A 37 19.63 -4.10 -7.62
CA ALA A 37 19.18 -4.76 -8.85
C ALA A 37 17.77 -5.33 -8.70
N LEU A 38 17.40 -5.84 -7.51
CA LEU A 38 16.03 -6.23 -7.18
C LEU A 38 15.06 -5.04 -7.11
N PHE A 39 15.57 -3.84 -6.82
CA PHE A 39 14.78 -2.59 -6.82
C PHE A 39 14.67 -1.95 -8.22
N ALA A 40 15.65 -2.20 -9.11
CA ALA A 40 15.77 -1.56 -10.42
C ALA A 40 15.24 -2.40 -11.60
N CYS A 41 15.15 -3.73 -11.47
CA CYS A 41 14.51 -4.59 -12.47
C CYS A 41 12.99 -4.62 -12.26
N GLY A 42 12.28 -3.65 -12.82
CA GLY A 42 10.80 -3.59 -12.82
C GLY A 42 10.26 -2.90 -14.07
N ALA A 43 10.65 -3.40 -15.24
CA ALA A 43 10.26 -2.82 -16.53
C ALA A 43 10.04 -3.91 -17.60
N GLY A 44 9.42 -5.03 -17.22
CA GLY A 44 8.99 -6.09 -18.14
C GLY A 44 7.46 -6.17 -18.23
N PRO A 45 6.86 -6.54 -19.38
CA PRO A 45 5.41 -6.64 -19.55
C PRO A 45 4.74 -7.74 -18.68
N ASP A 46 5.50 -8.74 -18.25
CA ASP A 46 5.01 -9.96 -17.59
C ASP A 46 5.47 -10.08 -16.12
N ASP A 47 5.59 -8.98 -15.37
CA ASP A 47 6.24 -8.95 -14.05
C ASP A 47 5.58 -9.87 -12.98
N ALA A 48 5.95 -11.15 -13.01
CA ALA A 48 5.93 -12.11 -11.90
C ALA A 48 7.10 -11.88 -10.91
N GLY A 49 7.67 -10.66 -10.91
CA GLY A 49 8.80 -10.26 -10.07
C GLY A 49 8.40 -9.84 -8.66
N LEU A 50 9.39 -9.47 -7.84
CA LEU A 50 9.17 -9.00 -6.45
C LEU A 50 8.32 -7.72 -6.35
N PHE A 51 8.24 -6.92 -7.42
CA PHE A 51 7.57 -5.62 -7.45
C PHE A 51 6.72 -5.49 -8.73
N PRO A 52 5.44 -5.91 -8.74
CA PRO A 52 4.59 -5.97 -9.93
C PRO A 52 4.06 -4.58 -10.38
N SER A 53 4.95 -3.62 -10.57
CA SER A 53 4.59 -2.21 -10.85
C SER A 53 3.90 -2.02 -12.21
N ALA A 54 4.37 -2.72 -13.24
CA ALA A 54 3.79 -2.67 -14.59
C ALA A 54 2.36 -3.25 -14.61
N LYS A 55 2.14 -4.39 -13.94
CA LYS A 55 0.81 -5.00 -13.84
C LYS A 55 -0.17 -4.12 -13.06
N ILE A 56 0.28 -3.52 -11.96
CA ILE A 56 -0.54 -2.55 -11.20
C ILE A 56 -0.90 -1.34 -12.08
N ALA A 57 0.04 -0.80 -12.84
CA ALA A 57 -0.21 0.33 -13.75
C ALA A 57 -1.20 -0.05 -14.86
N GLN A 58 -1.05 -1.25 -15.46
CA GLN A 58 -1.97 -1.78 -16.46
C GLN A 58 -3.38 -1.93 -15.91
N LEU A 59 -3.55 -2.55 -14.74
CA LEU A 59 -4.85 -2.72 -14.09
C LEU A 59 -5.50 -1.38 -13.72
N LYS A 60 -4.72 -0.40 -13.26
CA LYS A 60 -5.21 0.97 -13.00
C LYS A 60 -5.66 1.69 -14.27
N ALA A 61 -4.93 1.53 -15.38
CA ALA A 61 -5.30 2.08 -16.67
C ALA A 61 -6.58 1.41 -17.24
N GLU A 62 -6.68 0.09 -17.14
CA GLU A 62 -7.88 -0.67 -17.50
C GLU A 62 -9.08 -0.18 -16.68
N LYS A 63 -8.95 -0.09 -15.35
CA LYS A 63 -10.01 0.44 -14.47
C LYS A 63 -10.46 1.85 -14.88
N SER A 64 -9.53 2.74 -15.22
CA SER A 64 -9.86 4.10 -15.67
C SER A 64 -10.65 4.08 -16.98
N SER A 65 -10.22 3.26 -17.95
CA SER A 65 -10.92 3.09 -19.23
C SER A 65 -12.33 2.51 -19.06
N LEU A 66 -12.53 1.58 -18.11
CA LEU A 66 -13.86 1.07 -17.77
C LEU A 66 -14.74 2.14 -17.12
N ALA A 67 -14.17 2.96 -16.23
CA ALA A 67 -14.88 4.05 -15.56
C ALA A 67 -15.35 5.15 -16.52
N GLU A 68 -14.66 5.36 -17.65
CA GLU A 68 -15.08 6.28 -18.71
C GLU A 68 -16.27 5.77 -19.52
N GLN A 69 -16.42 4.44 -19.69
CA GLN A 69 -17.51 3.82 -20.45
C GLN A 69 -18.81 3.69 -19.64
N LEU A 70 -18.71 3.48 -18.33
CA LEU A 70 -19.88 3.24 -17.46
C LEU A 70 -20.97 4.32 -17.52
N PRO A 71 -20.65 5.64 -17.55
CA PRO A 71 -21.65 6.70 -17.65
C PRO A 71 -22.43 6.69 -18.97
N GLU A 72 -21.89 6.11 -20.05
CA GLU A 72 -22.56 6.04 -21.36
C GLU A 72 -23.58 4.90 -21.43
N LEU A 73 -23.53 3.95 -20.49
CA LEU A 73 -24.40 2.78 -20.49
C LEU A 73 -25.67 2.99 -19.64
N PRO A 74 -26.81 2.37 -20.02
CA PRO A 74 -28.05 2.40 -19.26
C PRO A 74 -27.85 2.07 -17.78
N PRO A 75 -28.55 2.74 -16.85
CA PRO A 75 -28.49 2.41 -15.43
C PRO A 75 -29.06 1.01 -15.16
N ARG A 76 -28.54 0.35 -14.12
CA ARG A 76 -29.02 -0.95 -13.60
C ARG A 76 -29.84 -0.78 -12.31
N GLU A 77 -30.62 0.29 -12.22
CA GLU A 77 -31.39 0.59 -11.02
C GLU A 77 -32.58 -0.36 -10.88
N VAL A 78 -32.70 -1.00 -9.72
CA VAL A 78 -33.86 -1.81 -9.39
C VAL A 78 -34.91 -0.92 -8.77
N LYS A 79 -36.00 -0.71 -9.49
CA LYS A 79 -37.23 -0.19 -8.88
C LYS A 79 -37.93 -1.36 -8.20
N ALA A 80 -37.95 -1.35 -6.87
CA ALA A 80 -38.59 -2.41 -6.08
C ALA A 80 -40.07 -2.53 -6.46
N MET A 81 -40.41 -3.54 -7.27
CA MET A 81 -41.80 -3.89 -7.54
C MET A 81 -42.33 -4.65 -6.34
N ASN A 82 -43.08 -3.96 -5.48
CA ASN A 82 -43.80 -4.62 -4.39
C ASN A 82 -44.88 -5.52 -5.00
N GLY A 83 -44.58 -6.81 -5.08
CA GLY A 83 -45.55 -7.85 -5.42
C GLY A 83 -45.71 -8.16 -6.90
N PHE A 84 -44.73 -7.92 -7.78
CA PHE A 84 -44.71 -8.43 -9.17
C PHE A 84 -43.30 -8.95 -9.47
N LEU A 85 -43.08 -10.25 -9.28
CA LEU A 85 -41.74 -10.84 -9.33
C LEU A 85 -41.46 -11.61 -10.63
N GLY A 86 -42.50 -11.83 -11.45
CA GLY A 86 -42.43 -12.50 -12.74
C GLY A 86 -43.19 -13.84 -12.78
N TYR A 87 -42.68 -14.78 -13.57
CA TYR A 87 -43.15 -16.15 -13.63
C TYR A 87 -42.43 -17.03 -12.60
N HIS A 88 -43.20 -17.90 -11.96
CA HIS A 88 -42.69 -18.98 -11.13
C HIS A 88 -43.22 -20.32 -11.65
N SER A 89 -42.32 -21.28 -11.78
CA SER A 89 -42.68 -22.65 -12.12
C SER A 89 -43.28 -23.38 -10.90
N ALA A 90 -43.99 -24.50 -11.06
CA ALA A 90 -44.43 -25.27 -9.90
C ALA A 90 -43.26 -25.70 -8.97
N LEU A 91 -43.50 -25.76 -7.66
CA LEU A 91 -42.56 -26.32 -6.69
C LEU A 91 -42.70 -27.85 -6.70
N LEU A 92 -41.67 -28.57 -7.12
CA LEU A 92 -41.79 -30.00 -7.36
C LEU A 92 -40.60 -30.78 -6.74
N PRO A 93 -40.79 -31.98 -6.16
CA PRO A 93 -39.71 -32.74 -5.51
C PRO A 93 -38.54 -33.09 -6.45
N VAL A 94 -37.32 -33.17 -5.93
CA VAL A 94 -36.12 -33.49 -6.75
C VAL A 94 -36.12 -34.93 -7.31
N ASP A 95 -36.73 -35.89 -6.60
CA ASP A 95 -36.65 -37.33 -6.91
C ASP A 95 -37.65 -37.80 -7.99
N ARG A 96 -37.88 -37.00 -9.02
CA ARG A 96 -38.79 -37.32 -10.14
C ARG A 96 -38.10 -38.10 -11.25
N SER A 97 -38.91 -38.88 -11.97
CA SER A 97 -38.50 -39.64 -13.15
C SER A 97 -37.93 -38.71 -14.24
N SER A 98 -36.98 -39.18 -15.06
CA SER A 98 -36.29 -38.34 -16.05
C SER A 98 -37.22 -37.69 -17.08
N SER A 99 -38.32 -38.35 -17.46
CA SER A 99 -39.34 -37.81 -18.37
C SER A 99 -40.17 -36.68 -17.76
N GLU A 100 -40.22 -36.56 -16.42
CA GLU A 100 -40.95 -35.51 -15.69
C GLU A 100 -40.04 -34.34 -15.26
N ARG A 101 -38.75 -34.40 -15.59
CA ARG A 101 -37.78 -33.34 -15.29
C ARG A 101 -37.78 -32.21 -16.31
N GLU A 102 -38.13 -32.49 -17.57
CA GLU A 102 -38.19 -31.44 -18.59
C GLU A 102 -39.42 -30.55 -18.42
N ARG A 103 -39.18 -29.27 -18.15
CA ARG A 103 -40.20 -28.24 -18.00
C ARG A 103 -40.10 -27.31 -19.20
N ARG A 104 -41.24 -26.94 -19.80
CA ARG A 104 -41.27 -26.28 -21.12
C ARG A 104 -42.13 -25.02 -21.06
N ILE A 105 -41.62 -23.97 -21.71
CA ILE A 105 -42.37 -22.74 -21.98
C ILE A 105 -42.28 -22.47 -23.48
N ASP A 106 -43.44 -22.40 -24.12
CA ASP A 106 -43.59 -22.31 -25.57
C ASP A 106 -44.19 -20.97 -25.96
N PHE A 107 -43.39 -20.11 -26.59
CA PHE A 107 -43.81 -18.79 -27.06
C PHE A 107 -44.25 -18.88 -28.53
N HIS A 108 -45.56 -18.88 -28.75
CA HIS A 108 -46.16 -18.94 -30.10
C HIS A 108 -46.22 -17.54 -30.71
N LEU A 109 -45.37 -17.27 -31.71
CA LEU A 109 -45.33 -16.01 -32.45
C LEU A 109 -46.48 -16.03 -33.46
N GLN A 110 -47.59 -15.36 -33.15
CA GLN A 110 -48.88 -15.42 -33.88
C GLN A 110 -48.86 -14.84 -35.32
N ARG A 111 -47.99 -15.35 -36.20
CA ARG A 111 -47.86 -14.92 -37.59
C ARG A 111 -48.00 -16.11 -38.53
N LYS A 112 -48.57 -15.85 -39.71
CA LYS A 112 -48.81 -16.87 -40.75
C LYS A 112 -47.52 -17.40 -41.40
N LYS A 113 -46.38 -16.75 -41.16
CA LYS A 113 -45.08 -17.10 -41.74
C LYS A 113 -43.99 -16.88 -40.70
N SER A 114 -43.02 -17.80 -40.70
CA SER A 114 -41.81 -17.76 -39.88
C SER A 114 -41.07 -16.44 -40.08
N GLN A 115 -40.57 -15.89 -38.98
CA GLN A 115 -39.89 -14.60 -38.97
C GLN A 115 -38.50 -14.74 -38.39
N PRO A 116 -37.51 -13.99 -38.91
CA PRO A 116 -36.18 -14.00 -38.36
C PRO A 116 -36.23 -13.47 -36.92
N ILE A 117 -35.88 -14.34 -35.97
CA ILE A 117 -35.64 -13.96 -34.59
C ILE A 117 -34.22 -13.44 -34.53
N HIS A 118 -34.06 -12.18 -34.14
CA HIS A 118 -32.77 -11.50 -34.05
C HIS A 118 -32.13 -11.72 -32.69
N THR A 119 -32.92 -11.48 -31.62
CA THR A 119 -32.44 -11.55 -30.24
C THR A 119 -33.45 -12.26 -29.35
N ILE A 120 -32.98 -13.16 -28.48
CA ILE A 120 -33.77 -13.74 -27.39
C ILE A 120 -33.08 -13.33 -26.09
N ALA A 121 -33.82 -12.73 -25.15
CA ALA A 121 -33.28 -12.42 -23.83
C ALA A 121 -34.16 -12.99 -22.71
N LEU A 122 -33.52 -13.66 -21.76
CA LEU A 122 -34.15 -14.15 -20.54
C LEU A 122 -33.78 -13.21 -19.40
N MET A 123 -34.79 -12.53 -18.85
CA MET A 123 -34.60 -11.63 -17.72
C MET A 123 -34.77 -12.42 -16.42
N PRO A 124 -33.78 -12.42 -15.51
CA PRO A 124 -33.91 -13.12 -14.24
C PRO A 124 -35.02 -12.53 -13.36
N ALA A 125 -35.70 -13.38 -12.61
CA ALA A 125 -36.62 -12.92 -11.58
C ALA A 125 -35.83 -12.29 -10.42
N TYR A 126 -36.43 -11.30 -9.77
CA TYR A 126 -35.83 -10.59 -8.64
C TYR A 126 -36.63 -10.88 -7.38
N ASN A 127 -35.93 -11.07 -6.26
CA ASN A 127 -36.55 -11.11 -4.95
C ASN A 127 -35.90 -10.03 -4.08
N PRO A 128 -36.66 -9.00 -3.63
CA PRO A 128 -36.11 -7.92 -2.82
C PRO A 128 -35.35 -8.36 -1.58
N LYS A 129 -35.64 -9.56 -1.05
CA LYS A 129 -34.96 -10.11 0.13
C LYS A 129 -33.54 -10.61 -0.15
N LEU A 130 -33.18 -10.86 -1.42
CA LEU A 130 -31.88 -11.39 -1.82
C LEU A 130 -30.86 -10.28 -2.17
N GLY A 131 -31.29 -9.02 -2.27
CA GLY A 131 -30.47 -7.94 -2.81
C GLY A 131 -30.34 -8.00 -4.35
N THR A 132 -29.64 -7.03 -4.94
CA THR A 132 -29.54 -6.84 -6.41
C THR A 132 -28.43 -7.67 -7.07
N ASP A 133 -27.62 -8.36 -6.27
CA ASP A 133 -26.49 -9.16 -6.74
C ASP A 133 -26.86 -10.61 -7.05
N LEU A 134 -28.06 -11.04 -6.63
CA LEU A 134 -28.55 -12.41 -6.85
C LEU A 134 -29.91 -12.39 -7.53
N SER A 135 -30.03 -13.15 -8.61
CA SER A 135 -31.33 -13.49 -9.17
C SER A 135 -32.05 -14.54 -8.31
N TYR A 136 -33.36 -14.59 -8.45
CA TYR A 136 -34.21 -15.59 -7.81
C TYR A 136 -34.58 -16.69 -8.80
N GLY A 137 -34.26 -17.94 -8.48
CA GLY A 137 -34.76 -19.09 -9.22
C GLY A 137 -34.31 -19.20 -10.68
N PHE A 138 -33.25 -18.52 -11.13
CA PHE A 138 -32.85 -18.63 -12.54
C PHE A 138 -32.50 -20.09 -12.91
N PRO A 139 -32.94 -20.60 -14.09
CA PRO A 139 -32.71 -21.98 -14.50
C PRO A 139 -31.23 -22.40 -14.43
N LYS A 140 -30.96 -23.61 -13.94
CA LYS A 140 -29.60 -24.16 -13.81
C LYS A 140 -29.17 -24.91 -15.06
N ARG A 141 -30.03 -25.74 -15.62
CA ARG A 141 -29.77 -26.45 -16.88
C ARG A 141 -30.93 -26.25 -17.81
N PHE A 142 -30.68 -25.65 -18.96
CA PHE A 142 -31.72 -25.28 -19.88
C PHE A 142 -31.18 -25.12 -21.29
N ARG A 143 -32.09 -25.18 -22.25
CA ARG A 143 -31.81 -24.92 -23.67
C ARG A 143 -32.93 -24.10 -24.29
N ILE A 144 -32.60 -23.39 -25.35
CA ILE A 144 -33.55 -22.62 -26.14
C ILE A 144 -33.58 -23.21 -27.55
N GLU A 145 -34.78 -23.52 -28.01
CA GLU A 145 -35.06 -24.15 -29.29
C GLU A 145 -35.96 -23.25 -30.13
N LEU A 146 -35.69 -23.21 -31.44
CA LEU A 146 -36.57 -22.64 -32.44
C LEU A 146 -37.33 -23.75 -33.14
N ARG A 147 -38.62 -23.51 -33.39
CA ARG A 147 -39.52 -24.46 -34.06
C ARG A 147 -40.47 -23.73 -35.01
N ASP A 148 -40.92 -24.40 -36.06
CA ASP A 148 -41.97 -23.85 -36.93
C ASP A 148 -43.37 -24.20 -36.42
N ASP A 149 -43.51 -25.35 -35.75
CA ASP A 149 -44.71 -25.78 -35.05
C ASP A 149 -44.34 -26.63 -33.80
N PRO A 150 -45.27 -26.89 -32.87
CA PRO A 150 -44.96 -27.56 -31.59
C PRO A 150 -44.29 -28.94 -31.71
N ASN A 151 -44.52 -29.64 -32.83
CA ASN A 151 -44.05 -30.98 -33.12
C ASN A 151 -42.93 -31.02 -34.18
N SER A 152 -42.59 -29.87 -34.78
CA SER A 152 -41.50 -29.78 -35.76
C SER A 152 -40.16 -30.13 -35.12
N GLU A 153 -39.18 -30.53 -35.92
CA GLU A 153 -37.82 -30.77 -35.42
C GLU A 153 -37.26 -29.49 -34.77
N PRO A 154 -36.68 -29.56 -33.56
CA PRO A 154 -36.09 -28.41 -32.90
C PRO A 154 -34.77 -28.01 -33.56
N LEU A 155 -34.61 -26.71 -33.80
CA LEU A 155 -33.29 -26.11 -33.98
C LEU A 155 -32.82 -25.56 -32.63
N LYS A 156 -31.82 -26.20 -32.02
CA LYS A 156 -31.21 -25.70 -30.78
C LYS A 156 -30.36 -24.46 -31.08
N VAL A 157 -30.72 -23.32 -30.51
CA VAL A 157 -29.98 -22.05 -30.65
C VAL A 157 -29.15 -21.72 -29.41
N TYR A 158 -29.45 -22.35 -28.28
CA TYR A 158 -28.65 -22.27 -27.07
C TYR A 158 -28.83 -23.55 -26.26
N ASP A 159 -27.75 -24.09 -25.70
CA ASP A 159 -27.78 -25.36 -24.97
C ASP A 159 -26.81 -25.31 -23.78
N PHE A 160 -27.36 -25.31 -22.57
CA PHE A 160 -26.62 -25.30 -21.31
C PHE A 160 -27.17 -26.40 -20.39
N THR A 161 -27.11 -27.64 -20.85
CA THR A 161 -27.63 -28.82 -20.12
C THR A 161 -26.55 -29.67 -19.46
N GLU A 162 -25.31 -29.57 -19.92
CA GLU A 162 -24.19 -30.39 -19.44
C GLU A 162 -23.75 -30.01 -18.02
N GLU A 163 -23.76 -28.70 -17.69
CA GLU A 163 -23.33 -28.16 -16.40
C GLU A 163 -24.33 -27.13 -15.83
N ASP A 164 -24.17 -26.77 -14.56
CA ASP A 164 -25.06 -25.84 -13.88
C ASP A 164 -24.69 -24.39 -14.22
N TYR A 165 -25.65 -23.62 -14.73
CA TYR A 165 -25.46 -22.22 -15.10
C TYR A 165 -25.14 -21.40 -13.84
N PRO A 166 -24.10 -20.53 -13.90
CA PRO A 166 -23.78 -19.64 -12.79
C PRO A 166 -25.02 -18.77 -12.52
N THR A 167 -25.44 -18.66 -11.26
CA THR A 167 -26.60 -17.82 -10.92
C THR A 167 -26.29 -16.39 -11.38
N PRO A 168 -27.00 -15.84 -12.38
CA PRO A 168 -26.73 -14.48 -12.81
C PRO A 168 -27.17 -13.53 -11.69
N ALA A 169 -26.62 -12.33 -11.65
CA ALA A 169 -27.31 -11.22 -11.00
C ALA A 169 -28.65 -10.97 -11.72
N ILE A 170 -29.34 -9.87 -11.44
CA ILE A 170 -30.53 -9.42 -12.18
C ILE A 170 -30.25 -9.00 -13.64
N THR A 171 -29.17 -9.48 -14.25
CA THR A 171 -28.72 -9.13 -15.59
C THR A 171 -29.33 -10.09 -16.61
N PRO A 172 -29.86 -9.60 -17.75
CA PRO A 172 -30.44 -10.46 -18.77
C PRO A 172 -29.40 -11.39 -19.40
N LEU A 173 -29.76 -12.65 -19.61
CA LEU A 173 -29.05 -13.53 -20.54
C LEU A 173 -29.51 -13.17 -21.95
N ILE A 174 -28.59 -12.74 -22.82
CA ILE A 174 -28.90 -12.28 -24.17
C ILE A 174 -28.27 -13.22 -25.20
N LEU A 175 -29.11 -13.78 -26.07
CA LEU A 175 -28.72 -14.46 -27.30
C LEU A 175 -28.96 -13.50 -28.46
N SER A 176 -27.90 -12.82 -28.90
CA SER A 176 -27.96 -11.91 -30.05
C SER A 176 -27.66 -12.65 -31.35
N GLU A 177 -28.02 -12.05 -32.48
CA GLU A 177 -27.63 -12.51 -33.83
C GLU A 177 -28.12 -13.92 -34.19
N VAL A 178 -29.23 -14.36 -33.60
CA VAL A 178 -29.83 -15.67 -33.89
C VAL A 178 -30.21 -15.79 -35.38
N ASN A 179 -30.75 -14.69 -35.95
CA ASN A 179 -31.05 -14.47 -37.37
C ASN A 179 -31.74 -15.64 -38.10
N THR A 180 -32.55 -16.40 -37.36
CA THR A 180 -33.15 -17.63 -37.88
C THR A 180 -34.68 -17.49 -37.91
N ALA A 181 -35.27 -17.87 -39.04
CA ALA A 181 -36.71 -17.80 -39.22
C ALA A 181 -37.41 -18.90 -38.41
N SER A 182 -38.38 -18.51 -37.59
CA SER A 182 -39.19 -19.44 -36.80
C SER A 182 -40.53 -18.81 -36.40
N ASN A 183 -41.52 -19.63 -36.05
CA ASN A 183 -42.81 -19.17 -35.49
C ASN A 183 -42.92 -19.44 -33.98
N MET A 184 -41.94 -20.12 -33.39
CA MET A 184 -42.04 -20.58 -32.02
C MET A 184 -40.67 -20.64 -31.36
N VAL A 185 -40.58 -20.04 -30.18
CA VAL A 185 -39.43 -20.20 -29.28
C VAL A 185 -39.86 -21.14 -28.16
N ARG A 186 -39.06 -22.15 -27.87
CA ARG A 186 -39.26 -23.07 -26.73
C ARG A 186 -38.09 -22.95 -25.78
N LEU A 187 -38.37 -22.61 -24.53
CA LEU A 187 -37.44 -22.76 -23.41
C LEU A 187 -37.68 -24.13 -22.77
N VAL A 188 -36.64 -24.95 -22.70
CA VAL A 188 -36.67 -26.22 -21.97
C VAL A 188 -35.74 -26.11 -20.77
N VAL A 189 -36.27 -26.32 -19.57
CA VAL A 189 -35.52 -26.36 -18.32
C VAL A 189 -35.46 -27.82 -17.84
N GLU A 190 -34.25 -28.36 -17.75
CA GLU A 190 -33.97 -29.72 -17.24
C GLU A 190 -33.65 -29.74 -15.75
N LYS A 191 -33.12 -28.62 -15.23
CA LYS A 191 -32.78 -28.45 -13.82
C LYS A 191 -33.00 -27.01 -13.38
N GLY A 192 -33.81 -26.84 -12.34
CA GLY A 192 -34.02 -25.59 -11.62
C GLY A 192 -33.07 -25.41 -10.42
N VAL A 193 -33.36 -24.40 -9.61
CA VAL A 193 -32.80 -24.20 -8.27
C VAL A 193 -33.47 -25.18 -7.31
N VAL A 194 -32.69 -25.74 -6.38
CA VAL A 194 -33.18 -26.64 -5.34
C VAL A 194 -33.13 -25.92 -4.00
N ASP A 195 -34.26 -25.88 -3.30
CA ASP A 195 -34.41 -25.35 -1.95
C ASP A 195 -35.33 -26.27 -1.14
N ASP A 196 -34.91 -26.64 0.07
CA ASP A 196 -35.63 -27.57 0.97
C ASP A 196 -36.18 -28.85 0.30
N GLY A 197 -35.40 -29.45 -0.62
CA GLY A 197 -35.78 -30.66 -1.35
C GLY A 197 -36.81 -30.46 -2.48
N LEU A 198 -37.20 -29.21 -2.73
CA LEU A 198 -38.06 -28.80 -3.84
C LEU A 198 -37.23 -28.12 -4.93
N GLU A 199 -37.53 -28.44 -6.18
CA GLU A 199 -36.92 -27.86 -7.36
C GLU A 199 -37.89 -26.90 -8.05
N TYR A 200 -37.40 -25.71 -8.37
CA TYR A 200 -38.14 -24.68 -9.08
C TYR A 200 -37.23 -23.81 -9.94
N PHE A 201 -37.81 -23.13 -10.90
CA PHE A 201 -37.21 -21.99 -11.55
C PHE A 201 -38.20 -20.83 -11.67
N ALA A 202 -37.66 -19.62 -11.87
CA ALA A 202 -38.40 -18.39 -12.03
C ALA A 202 -37.68 -17.48 -13.04
N LEU A 203 -38.48 -16.68 -13.75
CA LEU A 203 -38.00 -15.70 -14.73
C LEU A 203 -38.82 -14.41 -14.57
N GLY A 204 -38.15 -13.27 -14.69
CA GLY A 204 -38.79 -11.96 -14.59
C GLY A 204 -39.60 -11.63 -15.83
N GLU A 205 -38.98 -11.76 -17.01
CA GLU A 205 -39.55 -11.38 -18.30
C GLU A 205 -38.78 -12.10 -19.42
N VAL A 206 -39.39 -12.29 -20.59
CA VAL A 206 -38.73 -12.80 -21.80
C VAL A 206 -38.91 -11.84 -22.96
N TYR A 207 -37.79 -11.52 -23.61
CA TYR A 207 -37.77 -10.72 -24.82
C TYR A 207 -37.51 -11.62 -26.02
N ILE A 208 -38.36 -11.52 -27.03
CA ILE A 208 -38.14 -12.15 -28.34
C ILE A 208 -38.20 -11.03 -29.35
N ILE A 209 -37.05 -10.67 -29.90
CA ILE A 209 -36.90 -9.52 -30.78
C ILE A 209 -36.79 -10.00 -32.22
N THR A 210 -37.65 -9.45 -33.07
CA THR A 210 -37.68 -9.72 -34.51
C THR A 210 -37.50 -8.42 -35.27
N GLU A 211 -36.99 -8.53 -36.49
CA GLU A 211 -36.92 -7.40 -37.42
C GLU A 211 -38.25 -7.28 -38.18
N ASN A 212 -38.86 -6.10 -38.15
CA ASN A 212 -40.05 -5.82 -38.94
C ASN A 212 -39.69 -5.51 -40.41
N ARG A 213 -40.69 -5.29 -41.26
CA ARG A 213 -40.47 -5.02 -42.70
C ARG A 213 -39.69 -3.73 -43.00
N ASP A 214 -39.68 -2.80 -42.05
CA ASP A 214 -38.99 -1.50 -42.16
C ASP A 214 -37.58 -1.55 -41.55
N GLY A 215 -37.08 -2.75 -41.23
CA GLY A 215 -35.77 -2.96 -40.62
C GLY A 215 -35.68 -2.60 -39.13
N LYS A 216 -36.82 -2.42 -38.45
CA LYS A 216 -36.86 -2.04 -37.03
C LYS A 216 -37.07 -3.25 -36.13
N LEU A 217 -36.23 -3.35 -35.12
CA LEU A 217 -36.21 -4.41 -34.12
C LEU A 217 -37.35 -4.21 -33.11
N THR A 218 -38.15 -5.24 -32.87
CA THR A 218 -39.35 -5.19 -32.04
C THR A 218 -39.48 -6.41 -31.14
N ASN A 219 -39.73 -6.18 -29.85
CA ASN A 219 -40.11 -7.26 -28.93
C ASN A 219 -41.52 -7.77 -29.27
N VAL A 220 -41.60 -9.01 -29.74
CA VAL A 220 -42.84 -9.72 -30.09
C VAL A 220 -43.33 -10.68 -29.01
N ALA A 221 -42.55 -10.95 -27.96
CA ALA A 221 -42.97 -11.82 -26.85
C ALA A 221 -44.31 -11.38 -26.21
N PRO A 222 -44.59 -10.08 -26.01
CA PRO A 222 -45.87 -9.60 -25.45
C PRO A 222 -47.10 -9.84 -26.33
N TYR A 223 -46.87 -10.18 -27.61
CA TYR A 223 -47.93 -10.57 -28.55
C TYR A 223 -47.96 -12.09 -28.76
N SER A 224 -47.04 -12.82 -28.14
CA SER A 224 -47.10 -14.27 -28.07
C SER A 224 -48.16 -14.71 -27.07
N ARG A 225 -48.64 -15.94 -27.21
CA ARG A 225 -49.43 -16.61 -26.17
C ARG A 225 -48.56 -17.73 -25.64
N PRO A 226 -47.82 -17.53 -24.54
CA PRO A 226 -46.99 -18.58 -24.00
C PRO A 226 -47.86 -19.73 -23.49
N SER A 227 -47.42 -20.97 -23.72
CA SER A 227 -48.00 -22.16 -23.08
C SER A 227 -46.95 -22.82 -22.19
N PHE A 228 -47.37 -23.24 -21.01
CA PHE A 228 -46.47 -23.70 -19.95
C PHE A 228 -46.76 -25.16 -19.61
N SER A 229 -45.72 -25.96 -19.39
CA SER A 229 -45.88 -27.32 -18.87
C SER A 229 -46.33 -27.32 -17.41
N ASP A 230 -45.98 -26.28 -16.66
CA ASP A 230 -46.38 -26.05 -15.28
C ASP A 230 -46.30 -24.55 -14.90
N GLY A 231 -46.81 -24.22 -13.73
CA GLY A 231 -46.69 -22.87 -13.17
C GLY A 231 -47.21 -22.82 -11.74
N PHE A 232 -46.75 -21.81 -11.01
CA PHE A 232 -47.23 -21.46 -9.69
C PHE A 232 -47.86 -20.06 -9.76
N GLU A 233 -49.18 -20.00 -9.59
CA GLU A 233 -49.95 -18.75 -9.58
C GLU A 233 -50.16 -18.27 -8.15
N SER A 234 -49.66 -17.08 -7.84
CA SER A 234 -49.96 -16.36 -6.60
C SER A 234 -50.05 -14.86 -6.86
N PRO A 235 -51.09 -14.39 -7.59
CA PRO A 235 -51.26 -12.96 -7.85
C PRO A 235 -51.44 -12.14 -6.56
N PRO A 236 -50.91 -10.91 -6.48
CA PRO A 236 -50.22 -10.21 -7.55
C PRO A 236 -48.76 -10.66 -7.76
N THR A 237 -48.16 -11.43 -6.86
CA THR A 237 -46.72 -11.74 -6.80
C THR A 237 -46.18 -12.51 -7.99
N TRP A 238 -46.79 -13.66 -8.28
CA TRP A 238 -46.34 -14.59 -9.31
C TRP A 238 -47.49 -14.90 -10.26
N SER A 239 -47.23 -14.76 -11.57
CA SER A 239 -48.19 -15.14 -12.59
C SER A 239 -47.49 -15.48 -13.91
N GLN A 240 -48.05 -16.43 -14.66
CA GLN A 240 -47.65 -16.76 -16.01
C GLN A 240 -47.75 -15.57 -16.98
N ASP A 241 -48.72 -14.68 -16.75
CA ASP A 241 -48.92 -13.50 -17.59
C ASP A 241 -47.73 -12.52 -17.52
N TYR A 242 -46.97 -12.52 -16.42
CA TYR A 242 -45.86 -11.59 -16.21
C TYR A 242 -44.60 -11.96 -16.99
N LEU A 243 -44.55 -13.14 -17.62
CA LEU A 243 -43.37 -13.50 -18.40
C LEU A 243 -43.21 -12.67 -19.68
N VAL A 244 -44.31 -12.04 -20.14
CA VAL A 244 -44.37 -11.30 -21.40
C VAL A 244 -45.13 -9.97 -21.26
N ASP A 245 -45.31 -9.46 -20.04
CA ASP A 245 -46.09 -8.24 -19.77
C ASP A 245 -45.27 -6.96 -19.95
N ARG A 246 -43.96 -7.10 -20.21
CA ARG A 246 -42.94 -6.06 -20.38
C ARG A 246 -42.49 -5.44 -19.06
N LEU A 247 -42.79 -6.05 -17.92
CA LEU A 247 -42.38 -5.57 -16.60
C LEU A 247 -41.27 -6.45 -16.06
N SER A 248 -40.11 -5.85 -15.80
CA SER A 248 -38.98 -6.56 -15.21
C SER A 248 -38.28 -5.75 -14.12
N ALA A 249 -37.51 -6.42 -13.27
CA ALA A 249 -36.87 -5.81 -12.09
C ALA A 249 -35.98 -4.58 -12.39
N LEU A 250 -35.34 -4.54 -13.57
CA LEU A 250 -34.52 -3.41 -14.02
C LEU A 250 -35.33 -2.30 -14.73
N ASN A 251 -36.63 -2.28 -14.46
CA ASN A 251 -37.69 -1.51 -15.09
C ASN A 251 -37.31 -0.20 -15.81
N MET A 252 -38.08 0.10 -16.85
CA MET A 252 -37.98 1.27 -17.73
C MET A 252 -36.73 1.21 -18.62
N THR A 253 -36.95 1.17 -19.93
CA THR A 253 -35.87 1.10 -20.93
C THR A 253 -35.15 2.45 -21.06
N LEU A 254 -34.63 2.99 -19.95
CA LEU A 254 -33.98 4.29 -19.86
C LEU A 254 -32.51 4.20 -20.25
N GLY A 255 -32.02 5.24 -20.91
CA GLY A 255 -30.63 5.40 -21.32
C GLY A 255 -29.81 6.28 -20.37
N SER A 256 -28.56 6.48 -20.75
CA SER A 256 -27.60 7.32 -20.02
C SER A 256 -27.78 8.81 -20.25
N ARG A 257 -28.26 9.20 -21.44
CA ARG A 257 -28.46 10.61 -21.80
C ARG A 257 -29.60 11.21 -20.99
N SER A 258 -29.29 12.28 -20.25
CA SER A 258 -30.25 13.02 -19.45
C SER A 258 -30.43 14.44 -19.98
N LYS A 259 -31.66 14.96 -19.89
CA LYS A 259 -31.96 16.36 -20.21
C LYS A 259 -32.02 17.21 -18.93
N GLN A 260 -31.74 18.52 -19.07
CA GLN A 260 -31.84 19.47 -17.94
C GLN A 260 -33.29 19.85 -17.61
N GLU A 261 -34.18 19.82 -18.60
CA GLU A 261 -35.60 20.08 -18.42
C GLU A 261 -36.26 18.98 -17.60
N THR A 262 -37.29 19.33 -16.83
CA THR A 262 -38.08 18.34 -16.10
C THR A 262 -39.10 17.66 -17.02
N ASP A 263 -39.57 16.50 -16.60
CA ASP A 263 -40.77 15.87 -17.17
C ASP A 263 -41.99 16.82 -17.08
N PHE A 264 -43.06 16.50 -17.84
CA PHE A 264 -44.28 17.32 -17.84
C PHE A 264 -44.98 17.26 -16.49
N VAL A 265 -45.19 18.43 -15.87
CA VAL A 265 -45.90 18.59 -14.60
C VAL A 265 -46.80 19.82 -14.66
N SER A 266 -48.06 19.66 -14.29
CA SER A 266 -49.01 20.75 -14.06
C SER A 266 -49.64 20.61 -12.68
N ILE A 267 -49.78 21.75 -11.99
CA ILE A 267 -50.40 21.85 -10.66
C ILE A 267 -51.67 22.67 -10.82
N ILE A 268 -52.81 22.02 -10.62
CA ILE A 268 -54.13 22.58 -10.92
C ILE A 268 -54.85 22.84 -9.60
N PRO A 269 -55.14 24.09 -9.23
CA PRO A 269 -55.89 24.39 -8.02
C PRO A 269 -57.26 23.68 -8.05
N VAL A 270 -57.70 23.14 -6.91
CA VAL A 270 -59.05 22.57 -6.76
C VAL A 270 -60.07 23.73 -6.67
N GLN A 271 -60.41 24.34 -7.80
CA GLN A 271 -61.48 25.31 -7.95
C GLN A 271 -62.40 24.89 -9.09
N GLY A 272 -63.65 24.51 -8.79
CA GLY A 272 -64.63 24.05 -9.79
C GLY A 272 -64.78 22.52 -9.87
N GLY A 273 -65.48 22.05 -10.91
CA GLY A 273 -65.71 20.62 -11.15
C GLY A 273 -64.47 19.88 -11.66
N GLU A 274 -64.48 18.55 -11.54
CA GLU A 274 -63.40 17.68 -12.02
C GLU A 274 -63.54 17.46 -13.53
N GLU A 275 -63.18 18.46 -14.32
CA GLU A 275 -63.05 18.26 -15.76
C GLU A 275 -61.83 17.37 -16.07
N PRO A 276 -61.96 16.42 -17.02
CA PRO A 276 -60.83 15.59 -17.44
C PRO A 276 -59.78 16.44 -18.15
N ILE A 277 -58.50 16.12 -17.93
CA ILE A 277 -57.44 16.67 -18.77
C ILE A 277 -57.47 15.92 -20.09
N GLU A 278 -57.55 16.66 -21.18
CA GLU A 278 -57.55 16.11 -22.52
C GLU A 278 -56.19 16.38 -23.17
N VAL A 279 -55.55 15.32 -23.68
CA VAL A 279 -54.33 15.43 -24.48
C VAL A 279 -54.60 14.83 -25.86
N VAL A 280 -54.32 15.59 -26.91
CA VAL A 280 -54.47 15.17 -28.31
C VAL A 280 -53.11 15.16 -28.99
N ILE A 281 -52.74 14.03 -29.56
CA ILE A 281 -51.51 13.86 -30.34
C ILE A 281 -51.87 13.69 -31.83
N ASP A 282 -51.42 14.60 -32.70
CA ASP A 282 -51.57 14.46 -34.17
C ASP A 282 -50.38 13.71 -34.78
N LEU A 283 -50.60 12.47 -35.23
CA LEU A 283 -49.59 11.65 -35.90
C LEU A 283 -49.25 12.14 -37.33
N GLY A 284 -49.89 13.23 -37.78
CA GLY A 284 -49.73 13.93 -39.06
C GLY A 284 -50.48 13.26 -40.22
N ARG A 285 -50.56 11.94 -40.22
CA ARG A 285 -51.37 11.14 -41.15
C ARG A 285 -51.90 9.89 -40.46
N ALA A 286 -52.94 9.28 -41.00
CA ALA A 286 -53.44 8.01 -40.50
C ALA A 286 -52.36 6.92 -40.63
N LYS A 287 -52.00 6.30 -39.51
CA LYS A 287 -51.00 5.22 -39.42
C LYS A 287 -51.58 4.05 -38.64
N GLN A 288 -51.07 2.85 -38.91
CA GLN A 288 -51.49 1.65 -38.20
C GLN A 288 -50.94 1.65 -36.77
N THR A 289 -51.73 2.03 -35.78
CA THR A 289 -51.28 2.14 -34.39
C THR A 289 -51.46 0.82 -33.64
N GLY A 290 -50.38 0.33 -33.02
CA GLY A 290 -50.36 -0.92 -32.27
C GLY A 290 -50.52 -0.76 -30.76
N ARG A 291 -49.97 0.29 -30.16
CA ARG A 291 -50.11 0.57 -28.72
C ARG A 291 -49.85 2.03 -28.37
N VAL A 292 -50.33 2.45 -27.21
CA VAL A 292 -49.92 3.69 -26.53
C VAL A 292 -49.25 3.30 -25.23
N ALA A 293 -48.11 3.90 -24.89
CA ALA A 293 -47.42 3.68 -23.64
C ALA A 293 -47.27 4.98 -22.86
N PHE A 294 -47.41 4.88 -21.55
CA PHE A 294 -47.33 5.97 -20.60
C PHE A 294 -46.14 5.69 -19.68
N PHE A 295 -45.22 6.65 -19.62
CA PHE A 295 -44.09 6.61 -18.71
C PHE A 295 -44.34 7.60 -17.57
N PRO A 296 -44.12 7.21 -16.31
CA PRO A 296 -44.30 8.12 -15.19
C PRO A 296 -43.28 9.26 -15.22
N ALA A 297 -43.64 10.38 -14.61
CA ALA A 297 -42.75 11.51 -14.43
C ALA A 297 -41.87 11.33 -13.19
N LYS A 298 -40.67 11.89 -13.20
CA LYS A 298 -39.85 12.07 -12.01
C LYS A 298 -40.37 13.27 -11.22
N ALA A 299 -40.69 13.04 -9.94
CA ALA A 299 -41.05 14.10 -9.02
C ALA A 299 -39.92 15.15 -8.94
N PRO A 300 -40.22 16.45 -9.10
CA PRO A 300 -39.27 17.52 -8.88
C PRO A 300 -38.72 17.50 -7.44
N TRP A 301 -37.48 17.99 -7.25
CA TRP A 301 -36.85 18.20 -5.94
C TRP A 301 -36.67 16.94 -5.07
N GLU A 302 -36.68 15.75 -5.67
CA GLU A 302 -36.56 14.45 -4.98
C GLU A 302 -37.62 14.21 -3.89
N ILE A 303 -38.78 14.86 -4.00
CA ILE A 303 -39.89 14.61 -3.08
C ILE A 303 -40.44 13.21 -3.36
N SER A 304 -40.46 12.35 -2.34
CA SER A 304 -41.08 11.04 -2.43
C SER A 304 -42.59 11.15 -2.29
N LEU A 305 -43.27 11.36 -3.41
CA LEU A 305 -44.73 11.28 -3.53
C LEU A 305 -45.07 10.02 -4.35
N PRO A 306 -45.66 8.98 -3.72
CA PRO A 306 -46.16 7.83 -4.45
C PRO A 306 -47.12 8.26 -5.56
N HIS A 307 -46.91 7.74 -6.77
CA HIS A 307 -47.73 8.03 -7.94
C HIS A 307 -47.80 9.52 -8.30
N PHE A 308 -46.68 10.23 -8.17
CA PHE A 308 -46.59 11.67 -8.40
C PHE A 308 -47.29 12.11 -9.69
N GLY A 309 -48.45 12.77 -9.52
CA GLY A 309 -49.26 13.31 -10.60
C GLY A 309 -49.87 12.29 -11.58
N TYR A 310 -49.74 10.99 -11.33
CA TYR A 310 -50.19 9.96 -12.26
C TYR A 310 -51.72 9.76 -12.16
N PRO A 311 -52.46 9.77 -13.28
CA PRO A 311 -53.93 9.72 -13.28
C PRO A 311 -54.50 8.34 -12.87
N GLY A 312 -55.60 8.34 -12.11
CA GLY A 312 -56.32 7.12 -11.73
C GLY A 312 -57.21 6.53 -12.83
N SER A 313 -57.55 7.30 -13.87
CA SER A 313 -58.19 6.74 -15.06
C SER A 313 -57.69 7.39 -16.34
N ILE A 314 -57.48 6.54 -17.36
CA ILE A 314 -57.01 6.92 -18.69
C ILE A 314 -57.96 6.33 -19.73
N THR A 315 -58.58 7.17 -20.54
CA THR A 315 -59.26 6.75 -21.77
C THR A 315 -58.38 7.06 -22.98
N VAL A 316 -58.14 6.06 -23.83
CA VAL A 316 -57.43 6.19 -25.10
C VAL A 316 -58.42 6.05 -26.24
N GLU A 317 -58.56 7.08 -27.06
CA GLU A 317 -59.44 7.12 -28.23
C GLU A 317 -58.64 7.41 -29.50
N GLY A 318 -58.98 6.72 -30.59
CA GLY A 318 -58.34 6.92 -31.90
C GLY A 318 -59.29 7.49 -32.93
N TYR A 319 -58.88 8.55 -33.63
CA TYR A 319 -59.68 9.24 -34.66
C TYR A 319 -58.91 9.42 -35.97
N SER A 320 -59.67 9.62 -37.06
CA SER A 320 -59.12 9.97 -38.38
C SER A 320 -59.18 11.47 -38.69
N ASN A 321 -60.11 12.18 -38.03
CA ASN A 321 -60.46 13.58 -38.18
C ASN A 321 -60.24 14.35 -36.86
N GLU A 322 -60.05 15.67 -36.98
CA GLU A 322 -59.67 16.58 -35.89
C GLU A 322 -60.85 17.04 -35.04
N ASP A 323 -62.05 17.09 -35.62
CA ASP A 323 -63.26 17.61 -34.98
C ASP A 323 -63.94 16.61 -34.03
N PHE A 324 -63.41 15.38 -33.95
CA PHE A 324 -63.89 14.29 -33.09
C PHE A 324 -65.41 14.03 -33.16
N SER A 325 -66.05 14.47 -34.25
CA SER A 325 -67.51 14.41 -34.44
C SER A 325 -68.00 13.00 -34.77
N GLN A 326 -67.09 12.13 -35.20
CA GLN A 326 -67.35 10.73 -35.52
C GLN A 326 -67.13 9.85 -34.29
N HIS A 327 -67.69 8.64 -34.32
CA HIS A 327 -67.36 7.67 -33.29
C HIS A 327 -65.87 7.30 -33.39
N PRO A 328 -65.17 7.16 -32.26
CA PRO A 328 -63.77 6.74 -32.24
C PRO A 328 -63.58 5.38 -32.92
N ILE A 329 -62.51 5.28 -33.71
CA ILE A 329 -62.12 4.09 -34.47
C ILE A 329 -61.68 2.96 -33.52
N ASP A 330 -61.09 3.33 -32.39
CA ASP A 330 -60.76 2.43 -31.29
C ASP A 330 -60.89 3.20 -29.97
N VAL A 331 -61.38 2.53 -28.93
CA VAL A 331 -61.50 3.08 -27.58
C VAL A 331 -61.00 2.04 -26.59
N ARG A 332 -60.16 2.48 -25.67
CA ARG A 332 -59.70 1.71 -24.52
C ARG A 332 -59.89 2.56 -23.29
N GLU A 333 -60.71 2.10 -22.37
CA GLU A 333 -60.85 2.71 -21.06
C GLU A 333 -60.07 1.90 -20.04
N ILE A 334 -59.25 2.60 -19.27
CA ILE A 334 -58.46 2.05 -18.19
C ILE A 334 -58.90 2.81 -16.96
N VAL A 335 -59.64 2.13 -16.11
CA VAL A 335 -60.04 2.65 -14.81
C VAL A 335 -59.19 1.91 -13.80
N ASP A 336 -58.61 2.61 -12.83
CA ASP A 336 -57.93 2.01 -11.66
C ASP A 336 -58.92 1.33 -10.70
N SER A 337 -59.97 0.69 -11.23
CA SER A 337 -60.86 -0.20 -10.49
C SER A 337 -60.30 -1.63 -10.38
N TRP A 338 -58.99 -1.79 -10.57
CA TRP A 338 -58.29 -3.06 -10.39
C TRP A 338 -58.19 -3.29 -8.89
N ASP A 339 -58.49 -4.50 -8.44
CA ASP A 339 -58.42 -4.93 -7.03
C ASP A 339 -57.24 -4.25 -6.32
N LYS A 340 -57.44 -3.71 -5.11
CA LYS A 340 -56.53 -2.77 -4.41
C LYS A 340 -55.07 -3.24 -4.28
N THR A 341 -54.78 -4.49 -4.65
CA THR A 341 -53.48 -5.13 -4.77
C THR A 341 -52.70 -4.83 -6.06
N LYS A 342 -53.32 -4.39 -7.18
CA LYS A 342 -52.63 -3.99 -8.43
C LYS A 342 -52.56 -2.48 -8.68
N SER A 343 -53.40 -1.69 -7.99
CA SER A 343 -53.49 -0.21 -8.08
C SER A 343 -52.21 0.52 -7.63
N MET A 344 -51.36 -0.14 -6.85
CA MET A 344 -50.22 0.47 -6.14
C MET A 344 -48.96 0.74 -6.99
N ILE A 345 -49.03 0.70 -8.33
CA ILE A 345 -47.83 0.54 -9.20
C ILE A 345 -47.80 1.43 -10.45
N LEU A 346 -48.94 1.86 -10.97
CA LEU A 346 -48.99 2.55 -12.27
C LEU A 346 -48.24 3.90 -12.29
N GLY A 347 -48.14 4.58 -11.15
CA GLY A 347 -47.40 5.83 -11.06
C GLY A 347 -45.88 5.69 -10.92
N ASP A 348 -45.35 4.48 -10.77
CA ASP A 348 -43.90 4.21 -10.61
C ASP A 348 -43.32 3.32 -11.73
N ILE A 349 -44.19 2.80 -12.60
CA ILE A 349 -43.88 1.84 -13.67
C ILE A 349 -44.48 2.32 -15.00
N PHE A 350 -43.81 2.06 -16.13
CA PHE A 350 -44.40 2.35 -17.44
C PHE A 350 -45.52 1.36 -17.77
N PHE A 351 -46.60 1.83 -18.38
CA PHE A 351 -47.75 1.00 -18.73
C PHE A 351 -48.11 1.15 -20.20
N ALA A 352 -48.61 0.10 -20.84
CA ALA A 352 -48.94 0.12 -22.27
C ALA A 352 -50.33 -0.45 -22.57
N VAL A 353 -51.03 0.27 -23.44
CA VAL A 353 -52.40 -0.03 -23.87
C VAL A 353 -52.37 -0.57 -25.29
N PRO A 354 -52.76 -1.84 -25.52
CA PRO A 354 -52.81 -2.40 -26.86
C PRO A 354 -53.97 -1.82 -27.67
N LEU A 355 -53.65 -1.27 -28.84
CA LEU A 355 -54.61 -0.83 -29.85
C LEU A 355 -54.80 -1.94 -30.88
N ARG A 356 -55.96 -1.97 -31.54
CA ARG A 356 -56.35 -3.06 -32.46
C ARG A 356 -55.70 -2.97 -33.84
N GLY A 357 -54.57 -2.27 -33.98
CA GLY A 357 -53.88 -2.12 -35.27
C GLY A 357 -54.73 -1.36 -36.30
N ARG A 358 -55.51 -0.38 -35.87
CA ARG A 358 -56.37 0.46 -36.72
C ARG A 358 -55.57 1.65 -37.28
N ASN A 359 -56.05 2.22 -38.38
CA ASN A 359 -55.47 3.44 -38.95
C ASN A 359 -55.99 4.65 -38.16
N ILE A 360 -55.12 5.23 -37.34
CA ILE A 360 -55.43 6.37 -36.46
C ILE A 360 -54.50 7.53 -36.85
N ARG A 361 -55.06 8.74 -36.93
CA ARG A 361 -54.30 10.00 -37.10
C ARG A 361 -54.20 10.74 -35.78
N TYR A 362 -55.31 10.93 -35.09
CA TYR A 362 -55.36 11.64 -33.82
C TYR A 362 -55.55 10.65 -32.69
N VAL A 363 -54.65 10.68 -31.70
CA VAL A 363 -54.79 9.92 -30.46
C VAL A 363 -55.26 10.90 -29.39
N ARG A 364 -56.50 10.74 -28.93
CA ARG A 364 -57.11 11.56 -27.89
C ARG A 364 -57.08 10.78 -26.58
N LEU A 365 -56.58 11.43 -25.54
CA LEU A 365 -56.32 10.85 -24.22
C LEU A 365 -57.09 11.66 -23.20
N LEU A 366 -57.93 11.00 -22.40
CA LEU A 366 -58.70 11.64 -21.34
C LEU A 366 -58.19 11.12 -20.00
N PHE A 367 -57.68 12.02 -19.17
CA PHE A 367 -57.14 11.72 -17.86
C PHE A 367 -58.10 12.20 -16.77
N ARG A 368 -58.43 11.32 -15.83
CA ARG A 368 -59.34 11.56 -14.71
C ARG A 368 -58.73 11.06 -13.40
N ASP A 369 -59.36 11.40 -12.28
CA ASP A 369 -59.00 10.93 -10.94
C ASP A 369 -57.55 11.29 -10.59
N LEU A 370 -57.21 12.57 -10.73
CA LEU A 370 -55.85 13.06 -10.48
C LEU A 370 -55.54 13.08 -8.99
N PRO A 371 -54.32 12.72 -8.57
CA PRO A 371 -53.92 12.77 -7.17
C PRO A 371 -53.95 14.21 -6.66
N ILE A 372 -54.50 14.39 -5.47
CA ILE A 372 -54.63 15.70 -4.81
C ILE A 372 -53.57 15.81 -3.71
N HIS A 373 -52.79 16.90 -3.75
CA HIS A 373 -51.84 17.28 -2.72
C HIS A 373 -51.97 18.78 -2.42
N ASP A 374 -52.00 19.16 -1.13
CA ASP A 374 -52.13 20.56 -0.69
C ASP A 374 -53.22 21.36 -1.45
N ASN A 375 -54.41 20.76 -1.58
CA ASN A 375 -55.57 21.36 -2.26
C ASN A 375 -55.33 21.71 -3.75
N SER A 376 -54.39 21.00 -4.39
CA SER A 376 -54.11 21.07 -5.82
C SER A 376 -54.11 19.66 -6.41
N ARG A 377 -54.73 19.49 -7.58
CA ARG A 377 -54.57 18.28 -8.40
C ARG A 377 -53.23 18.36 -9.09
N ILE A 378 -52.44 17.29 -9.03
CA ILE A 378 -51.18 17.19 -9.75
C ILE A 378 -51.41 16.31 -10.97
N PHE A 379 -51.02 16.80 -12.14
CA PHE A 379 -50.94 16.00 -13.36
C PHE A 379 -49.50 15.95 -13.83
N ALA A 380 -48.92 14.75 -13.87
CA ALA A 380 -47.55 14.56 -14.28
C ALA A 380 -47.40 13.26 -15.09
N ILE A 381 -46.77 13.39 -16.26
CA ILE A 381 -46.45 12.27 -17.16
C ILE A 381 -45.06 12.54 -17.73
N GLY A 382 -44.21 11.51 -17.74
CA GLY A 382 -42.87 11.59 -18.34
C GLY A 382 -42.97 11.63 -19.85
N GLU A 383 -43.59 10.60 -20.44
CA GLU A 383 -43.71 10.44 -21.89
C GLU A 383 -44.98 9.66 -22.26
N ILE A 384 -45.54 10.00 -23.43
CA ILE A 384 -46.64 9.32 -24.10
C ILE A 384 -46.19 8.82 -25.47
N SER A 385 -45.85 7.54 -25.52
CA SER A 385 -45.30 6.92 -26.72
C SER A 385 -46.35 6.14 -27.51
N VAL A 386 -46.68 6.58 -28.72
CA VAL A 386 -47.55 5.85 -29.65
C VAL A 386 -46.70 5.02 -30.60
N PHE A 387 -46.93 3.71 -30.67
CA PHE A 387 -46.10 2.79 -31.49
C PHE A 387 -46.86 2.09 -32.62
N GLN A 388 -46.15 1.82 -33.71
CA GLN A 388 -46.50 0.87 -34.78
C GLN A 388 -45.43 -0.22 -34.86
N GLN A 389 -45.73 -1.44 -34.39
CA GLN A 389 -44.84 -2.60 -34.49
C GLN A 389 -43.36 -2.25 -34.18
N GLY A 390 -43.11 -1.64 -33.01
CA GLY A 390 -41.77 -1.20 -32.54
C GLY A 390 -41.35 0.21 -32.97
N THR A 391 -41.96 0.77 -34.01
CA THR A 391 -41.68 2.14 -34.47
C THR A 391 -42.41 3.16 -33.62
N LEU A 392 -41.67 4.05 -32.94
CA LEU A 392 -42.22 5.23 -32.26
C LEU A 392 -42.79 6.22 -33.29
N LEU A 393 -44.06 6.58 -33.11
CA LEU A 393 -44.81 7.46 -34.01
C LEU A 393 -45.07 8.85 -33.42
N SER A 394 -45.16 8.97 -32.09
CA SER A 394 -45.49 10.21 -31.38
C SER A 394 -44.32 11.18 -31.25
N HIS A 395 -43.07 10.73 -31.35
CA HIS A 395 -41.89 11.58 -31.15
C HIS A 395 -41.95 12.89 -31.95
N ASN A 396 -41.85 14.02 -31.25
CA ASN A 396 -41.92 15.39 -31.78
C ASN A 396 -43.17 15.67 -32.62
N ARG A 397 -44.30 15.03 -32.30
CA ARG A 397 -45.60 15.32 -32.93
C ARG A 397 -46.29 16.49 -32.23
N PRO A 398 -47.16 17.24 -32.95
CA PRO A 398 -47.97 18.27 -32.32
C PRO A 398 -48.86 17.67 -31.22
N VAL A 399 -48.83 18.30 -30.04
CA VAL A 399 -49.66 17.96 -28.89
C VAL A 399 -50.51 19.17 -28.51
N THR A 400 -51.81 18.93 -28.30
CA THR A 400 -52.73 19.94 -27.74
C THR A 400 -53.25 19.44 -26.41
N ILE A 401 -53.31 20.33 -25.43
CA ILE A 401 -53.82 20.01 -24.08
C ILE A 401 -54.98 20.94 -23.74
N SER A 402 -56.09 20.36 -23.30
CA SER A 402 -57.27 21.07 -22.79
C SER A 402 -57.49 20.72 -21.31
N GLY A 403 -58.07 21.64 -20.54
CA GLY A 403 -58.32 21.44 -19.10
C GLY A 403 -57.16 21.88 -18.18
N LEU A 404 -56.14 22.54 -18.74
CA LEU A 404 -55.03 23.17 -18.02
C LEU A 404 -55.03 24.70 -18.20
N ASN A 405 -54.35 25.43 -17.31
CA ASN A 405 -54.13 26.86 -17.50
C ASN A 405 -52.99 27.08 -18.51
N GLN A 406 -53.10 28.07 -19.40
CA GLN A 406 -52.17 28.28 -20.53
C GLN A 406 -50.68 28.54 -20.15
N ALA A 407 -50.34 28.66 -18.87
CA ALA A 407 -48.97 28.86 -18.39
C ALA A 407 -48.26 27.56 -17.99
N ASP A 408 -48.94 26.40 -18.09
CA ASP A 408 -48.47 25.13 -17.59
C ASP A 408 -47.68 24.37 -18.68
N ALA A 409 -46.37 24.22 -18.48
CA ALA A 409 -45.39 23.34 -19.14
C ALA A 409 -45.50 23.08 -20.67
N ASP A 410 -44.37 23.02 -21.37
CA ASP A 410 -44.37 22.75 -22.82
C ASP A 410 -45.02 21.38 -23.15
N PRO A 411 -46.14 21.33 -23.91
CA PRO A 411 -46.79 20.08 -24.29
C PRO A 411 -45.89 19.12 -25.08
N SER A 412 -44.83 19.61 -25.73
CA SER A 412 -43.89 18.76 -26.45
C SER A 412 -43.16 17.78 -25.54
N LEU A 413 -43.04 18.09 -24.23
CA LEU A 413 -42.43 17.22 -23.22
C LEU A 413 -43.17 15.88 -23.07
N LEU A 414 -44.45 15.80 -23.46
CA LEU A 414 -45.21 14.55 -23.41
C LEU A 414 -44.85 13.58 -24.55
N VAL A 415 -44.07 14.01 -25.55
CA VAL A 415 -43.73 13.22 -26.74
C VAL A 415 -42.28 13.43 -27.20
N ASP A 416 -41.38 13.75 -26.27
CA ASP A 416 -39.98 14.05 -26.53
C ASP A 416 -39.06 12.81 -26.47
N ASN A 417 -39.63 11.64 -26.13
CA ASN A 417 -38.90 10.37 -25.92
C ASN A 417 -37.98 10.39 -24.68
N TYR A 418 -38.31 11.20 -23.67
CA TYR A 418 -37.65 11.21 -22.36
C TYR A 418 -38.64 10.89 -21.24
N ALA A 419 -38.21 10.12 -20.25
CA ALA A 419 -38.93 9.97 -18.99
C ALA A 419 -37.93 9.88 -17.84
N PHE A 420 -38.30 10.35 -16.65
CA PHE A 420 -37.36 10.52 -15.54
C PHE A 420 -36.16 11.39 -15.91
N ASN A 421 -36.35 12.34 -16.82
CA ASN A 421 -35.30 13.15 -17.44
C ASN A 421 -34.24 12.32 -18.18
N GLN A 422 -34.51 11.06 -18.55
CA GLN A 422 -33.60 10.16 -19.27
C GLN A 422 -34.19 9.70 -20.60
N GLU A 423 -33.35 9.54 -21.62
CA GLU A 423 -33.77 9.07 -22.93
C GLU A 423 -34.39 7.67 -22.84
N ILE A 424 -35.51 7.43 -23.52
CA ILE A 424 -36.09 6.09 -23.63
C ILE A 424 -35.44 5.38 -24.82
N LEU A 425 -34.77 4.28 -24.53
CA LEU A 425 -34.08 3.43 -25.50
C LEU A 425 -34.99 2.33 -26.05
N PRO A 426 -34.76 1.88 -27.30
CA PRO A 426 -35.32 0.64 -27.81
C PRO A 426 -34.93 -0.56 -26.92
N PRO A 427 -35.82 -1.57 -26.74
CA PRO A 427 -35.57 -2.68 -25.82
C PRO A 427 -34.26 -3.44 -26.05
N GLU A 428 -33.85 -3.64 -27.31
CA GLU A 428 -32.61 -4.35 -27.61
C GLU A 428 -31.35 -3.56 -27.21
N GLU A 429 -31.34 -2.26 -27.51
CA GLU A 429 -30.24 -1.37 -27.16
C GLU A 429 -30.11 -1.26 -25.64
N TRP A 430 -31.24 -1.13 -24.95
CA TRP A 430 -31.30 -1.15 -23.49
C TRP A 430 -30.78 -2.47 -22.90
N LEU A 431 -31.27 -3.63 -23.38
CA LEU A 431 -30.82 -4.95 -22.90
C LEU A 431 -29.30 -5.10 -23.06
N LYS A 432 -28.77 -4.81 -24.26
CA LYS A 432 -27.33 -4.89 -24.54
C LYS A 432 -26.53 -3.93 -23.67
N GLY A 433 -27.02 -2.71 -23.47
CA GLY A 433 -26.38 -1.70 -22.63
C GLY A 433 -26.32 -2.11 -21.15
N VAL A 434 -27.42 -2.63 -20.59
CA VAL A 434 -27.48 -3.15 -19.22
C VAL A 434 -26.56 -4.35 -19.03
N ALA A 435 -26.57 -5.31 -19.96
CA ALA A 435 -25.68 -6.47 -19.92
C ALA A 435 -24.21 -6.04 -19.99
N LYS A 436 -23.89 -5.09 -20.89
CA LYS A 436 -22.54 -4.54 -20.98
C LYS A 436 -22.12 -3.84 -19.70
N ARG A 437 -23.01 -3.05 -19.09
CA ARG A 437 -22.74 -2.37 -17.82
C ARG A 437 -22.39 -3.37 -16.73
N TYR A 438 -23.15 -4.46 -16.60
CA TYR A 438 -22.86 -5.50 -15.63
C TYR A 438 -21.50 -6.17 -15.86
N GLU A 439 -21.13 -6.44 -17.12
CA GLU A 439 -19.81 -6.95 -17.48
C GLU A 439 -18.69 -5.99 -17.01
N LEU A 440 -18.85 -4.69 -17.27
CA LEU A 440 -17.87 -3.67 -16.87
C LEU A 440 -17.80 -3.50 -15.34
N GLU A 441 -18.93 -3.49 -14.64
CA GLU A 441 -19.01 -3.42 -13.17
C GLU A 441 -18.31 -4.65 -12.55
N THR A 442 -18.58 -5.84 -13.08
CA THR A 442 -17.96 -7.10 -12.61
C THR A 442 -16.45 -7.10 -12.85
N ARG A 443 -16.00 -6.66 -14.04
CA ARG A 443 -14.57 -6.57 -14.34
C ARG A 443 -13.88 -5.53 -13.45
N THR A 444 -14.54 -4.40 -13.17
CA THR A 444 -14.03 -3.38 -12.24
C THR A 444 -13.84 -3.96 -10.84
N ALA A 445 -14.83 -4.71 -10.33
CA ALA A 445 -14.73 -5.36 -9.03
C ALA A 445 -13.61 -6.42 -8.98
N GLN A 446 -13.42 -7.19 -10.06
CA GLN A 446 -12.30 -8.15 -10.17
C GLN A 446 -10.94 -7.43 -10.15
N ILE A 447 -10.80 -6.34 -10.91
CA ILE A 447 -9.58 -5.53 -10.92
C ILE A 447 -9.29 -4.98 -9.52
N ASP A 448 -10.31 -4.58 -8.76
CA ASP A 448 -10.12 -4.09 -7.39
C ASP A 448 -9.61 -5.17 -6.44
N LEU A 449 -10.10 -6.40 -6.59
CA LEU A 449 -9.56 -7.55 -5.85
C LEU A 449 -8.11 -7.86 -6.27
N GLU A 450 -7.82 -7.90 -7.56
CA GLU A 450 -6.47 -8.12 -8.10
C GLU A 450 -5.48 -7.04 -7.62
N LEU A 451 -5.88 -5.77 -7.66
CA LEU A 451 -5.08 -4.64 -7.18
C LEU A 451 -4.81 -4.74 -5.68
N SER A 452 -5.83 -5.04 -4.88
CA SER A 452 -5.69 -5.21 -3.43
C SER A 452 -4.68 -6.32 -3.10
N GLU A 453 -4.77 -7.47 -3.78
CA GLU A 453 -3.84 -8.57 -3.59
C GLU A 453 -2.39 -8.18 -3.98
N LEU A 454 -2.22 -7.52 -5.13
CA LEU A 454 -0.89 -7.08 -5.58
C LEU A 454 -0.29 -6.02 -4.67
N GLU A 455 -1.08 -5.05 -4.20
CA GLU A 455 -0.63 -4.01 -3.26
C GLU A 455 -0.27 -4.61 -1.89
N GLN A 456 -1.01 -5.62 -1.42
CA GLN A 456 -0.67 -6.37 -0.21
C GLN A 456 0.64 -7.16 -0.38
N ARG A 457 0.82 -7.86 -1.50
CA ARG A 457 2.07 -8.57 -1.83
C ARG A 457 3.26 -7.60 -1.90
N LEU A 458 3.07 -6.45 -2.55
CA LEU A 458 4.07 -5.38 -2.64
C LEU A 458 4.47 -4.87 -1.24
N GLY A 459 3.48 -4.61 -0.38
CA GLY A 459 3.71 -4.18 1.00
C GLY A 459 4.48 -5.22 1.83
N SER A 460 4.12 -6.50 1.69
CA SER A 460 4.82 -7.61 2.36
C SER A 460 6.28 -7.73 1.89
N ASN A 461 6.51 -7.72 0.58
CA ASN A 461 7.85 -7.78 0.00
C ASN A 461 8.72 -6.59 0.42
N ARG A 462 8.14 -5.38 0.46
CA ARG A 462 8.81 -4.19 0.97
C ARG A 462 9.21 -4.35 2.44
N ASN A 463 8.32 -4.85 3.29
CA ASN A 463 8.62 -5.06 4.71
C ASN A 463 9.71 -6.12 4.92
N LEU A 464 9.69 -7.21 4.14
CA LEU A 464 10.75 -8.22 4.15
C LEU A 464 12.11 -7.64 3.72
N ALA A 465 12.13 -6.83 2.66
CA ALA A 465 13.34 -6.16 2.19
C ALA A 465 13.91 -5.20 3.25
N ILE A 466 13.06 -4.42 3.92
CA ILE A 466 13.45 -3.55 5.03
C ILE A 466 14.01 -4.37 6.20
N GLY A 467 13.36 -5.48 6.56
CA GLY A 467 13.82 -6.39 7.62
C GLY A 467 15.20 -6.99 7.32
N LEU A 468 15.42 -7.48 6.10
CA LEU A 468 16.72 -7.99 5.65
C LEU A 468 17.80 -6.90 5.68
N LEU A 469 17.48 -5.69 5.23
CA LEU A 469 18.40 -4.56 5.29
C LEU A 469 18.80 -4.23 6.73
N LEU A 470 17.84 -4.20 7.67
CA LEU A 470 18.10 -3.98 9.09
C LEU A 470 19.00 -5.07 9.69
N ILE A 471 18.81 -6.33 9.31
CA ILE A 471 19.66 -7.46 9.75
C ILE A 471 21.10 -7.26 9.24
N VAL A 472 21.28 -6.91 7.96
CA VAL A 472 22.60 -6.65 7.36
C VAL A 472 23.30 -5.48 8.05
N VAL A 473 22.60 -4.36 8.24
CA VAL A 473 23.13 -3.16 8.92
C VAL A 473 23.50 -3.46 10.37
N SER A 474 22.63 -4.19 11.09
CA SER A 474 22.91 -4.59 12.48
C SER A 474 24.11 -5.53 12.58
N GLY A 475 24.23 -6.49 11.66
CA GLY A 475 25.37 -7.38 11.57
C GLY A 475 26.68 -6.63 11.29
N ALA A 476 26.66 -5.66 10.37
CA ALA A 476 27.81 -4.81 10.08
C ALA A 476 28.21 -3.95 11.30
N ALA A 477 27.25 -3.32 11.97
CA ALA A 477 27.48 -2.53 13.17
C ALA A 477 28.09 -3.37 14.31
N LEU A 478 27.57 -4.59 14.53
CA LEU A 478 28.12 -5.52 15.51
C LEU A 478 29.54 -5.97 15.15
N GLY A 479 29.81 -6.21 13.86
CA GLY A 479 31.15 -6.50 13.34
C GLY A 479 32.15 -5.37 13.61
N LEU A 480 31.76 -4.13 13.36
CA LEU A 480 32.60 -2.95 13.65
C LEU A 480 32.86 -2.77 15.15
N TYR A 481 31.83 -2.98 15.97
CA TYR A 481 31.93 -2.89 17.44
C TYR A 481 32.90 -3.92 18.01
N THR A 482 32.72 -5.19 17.62
CA THR A 482 33.58 -6.30 18.10
C THR A 482 35.03 -6.13 17.65
N ASN A 483 35.26 -5.70 16.41
CA ASN A 483 36.62 -5.46 15.92
C ASN A 483 37.33 -4.30 16.64
N SER A 484 36.62 -3.21 16.92
CA SER A 484 37.16 -2.07 17.68
C SER A 484 37.57 -2.46 19.10
N ARG A 485 36.77 -3.31 19.77
CA ARG A 485 37.10 -3.88 21.09
C ARG A 485 38.35 -4.76 21.05
N LEU A 486 38.50 -5.58 20.01
CA LEU A 486 39.68 -6.44 19.84
C LEU A 486 40.96 -5.64 19.60
N ALA A 487 40.89 -4.55 18.82
CA ALA A 487 42.02 -3.66 18.59
C ALA A 487 42.51 -3.03 19.91
N HIS A 488 41.59 -2.46 20.69
CA HIS A 488 41.92 -1.81 21.97
C HIS A 488 42.57 -2.78 22.98
N SER A 489 42.09 -4.03 23.05
CA SER A 489 42.68 -5.05 23.93
C SER A 489 44.12 -5.43 23.53
N LYS A 490 44.42 -5.46 22.22
CA LYS A 490 45.78 -5.76 21.72
C LYS A 490 46.77 -4.66 22.08
N ASP A 491 46.37 -3.40 21.96
CA ASP A 491 47.23 -2.25 22.28
C ASP A 491 47.59 -2.21 23.76
N LEU A 492 46.62 -2.45 24.65
CA LEU A 492 46.87 -2.54 26.09
C LEU A 492 47.84 -3.66 26.47
N LYS A 493 47.72 -4.83 25.83
CA LYS A 493 48.63 -5.96 26.06
C LYS A 493 50.07 -5.62 25.63
N ARG A 494 50.23 -4.90 24.52
CA ARG A 494 51.54 -4.48 24.01
C ARG A 494 52.25 -3.55 24.99
N ILE A 495 51.55 -2.54 25.51
CA ILE A 495 52.09 -1.59 26.49
C ILE A 495 52.52 -2.32 27.76
N ARG A 496 51.69 -3.23 28.29
CA ARG A 496 52.04 -4.05 29.46
C ARG A 496 53.30 -4.89 29.24
N SER A 497 53.40 -5.55 28.09
CA SER A 497 54.56 -6.38 27.77
C SER A 497 55.85 -5.58 27.69
N GLN A 498 55.80 -4.33 27.21
CA GLN A 498 56.97 -3.45 27.17
C GLN A 498 57.41 -3.03 28.58
N ILE A 499 56.45 -2.68 29.45
CA ILE A 499 56.74 -2.34 30.86
C ILE A 499 57.38 -3.51 31.58
N SER A 500 56.84 -4.73 31.44
CA SER A 500 57.42 -5.93 32.07
C SER A 500 58.84 -6.23 31.58
N SER A 501 59.17 -5.93 30.32
CA SER A 501 60.51 -6.14 29.77
C SER A 501 61.54 -5.20 30.38
N ASP A 502 61.26 -3.89 30.40
CA ASP A 502 62.19 -2.89 30.94
C ASP A 502 62.48 -3.11 32.44
N LEU A 503 61.48 -3.61 33.16
CA LEU A 503 61.54 -3.91 34.58
C LEU A 503 62.43 -5.12 34.89
N HIS A 504 62.36 -6.16 34.04
CA HIS A 504 63.21 -7.33 34.14
C HIS A 504 64.70 -6.97 33.98
N ASP A 505 65.00 -6.02 33.09
CA ASP A 505 66.38 -5.63 32.79
C ASP A 505 67.00 -4.77 33.92
N ASP A 506 66.29 -3.76 34.43
CA ASP A 506 66.79 -2.86 35.49
C ASP A 506 66.91 -3.54 36.88
N VAL A 507 65.96 -4.41 37.24
CA VAL A 507 66.02 -5.18 38.50
C VAL A 507 67.03 -6.32 38.39
N GLY A 508 67.07 -6.99 37.23
CA GLY A 508 68.01 -8.08 36.95
C GLY A 508 69.47 -7.64 37.03
N SER A 509 69.80 -6.47 36.48
CA SER A 509 71.16 -5.91 36.56
C SER A 509 71.56 -5.56 38.00
N SER A 510 70.63 -5.01 38.79
CA SER A 510 70.86 -4.61 40.19
C SER A 510 71.08 -5.82 41.11
N ILE A 511 70.30 -6.89 40.91
CA ILE A 511 70.49 -8.17 41.64
C ILE A 511 71.81 -8.81 41.23
N GLY A 512 72.17 -8.80 39.94
CA GLY A 512 73.46 -9.32 39.47
C GLY A 512 74.66 -8.62 40.10
N ALA A 513 74.61 -7.28 40.23
CA ALA A 513 75.65 -6.50 40.90
C ALA A 513 75.76 -6.82 42.40
N LEU A 514 74.63 -7.05 43.09
CA LEU A 514 74.60 -7.48 44.49
C LEU A 514 75.27 -8.84 44.69
N THR A 515 74.92 -9.81 43.85
CA THR A 515 75.50 -11.16 43.94
C THR A 515 77.01 -11.13 43.74
N LEU A 516 77.49 -10.38 42.74
CA LEU A 516 78.94 -10.21 42.48
C LEU A 516 79.67 -9.51 43.64
N GLY A 517 79.05 -8.50 44.26
CA GLY A 517 79.63 -7.84 45.44
C GLY A 517 79.70 -8.75 46.67
N LEU A 518 78.67 -9.58 46.90
CA LEU A 518 78.65 -10.57 47.99
C LEU A 518 79.68 -11.68 47.77
N GLU A 519 79.90 -12.11 46.53
CA GLU A 519 80.98 -13.05 46.19
C GLU A 519 82.37 -12.46 46.44
N ARG A 520 82.57 -11.16 46.16
CA ARG A 520 83.82 -10.46 46.49
C ARG A 520 84.07 -10.38 47.99
N LEU A 521 83.03 -10.19 48.81
CA LEU A 521 83.12 -10.27 50.28
C LEU A 521 83.51 -11.66 50.76
N LYS A 522 82.91 -12.71 50.18
CA LYS A 522 83.17 -14.12 50.54
C LYS A 522 84.62 -14.54 50.30
N ASN A 523 85.30 -13.90 49.34
CA ASN A 523 86.66 -14.25 48.92
C ASN A 523 87.77 -13.35 49.50
N HIS A 524 87.48 -12.44 50.45
CA HIS A 524 88.49 -11.51 51.01
C HIS A 524 89.26 -12.10 52.21
N LYS A 525 90.60 -11.92 52.23
CA LYS A 525 91.50 -12.20 53.38
C LYS A 525 92.00 -10.88 53.99
N HIS A 526 92.04 -10.84 55.33
CA HIS A 526 92.36 -9.71 56.21
C HIS A 526 93.55 -8.83 55.76
N SER A 527 93.29 -7.55 55.44
CA SER A 527 94.21 -6.40 55.67
C SER A 527 93.71 -5.01 55.20
N GLU A 528 92.46 -4.83 54.74
CA GLU A 528 91.83 -3.51 54.52
C GLU A 528 90.39 -3.45 55.09
N PRO A 529 89.84 -2.26 55.41
CA PRO A 529 88.61 -2.13 56.18
C PRO A 529 87.38 -2.65 55.41
N VAL A 530 86.79 -3.75 55.91
CA VAL A 530 85.53 -4.38 55.46
C VAL A 530 84.34 -3.39 55.38
N THR A 531 84.47 -2.25 56.04
CA THR A 531 83.50 -1.16 56.13
C THR A 531 83.13 -0.54 54.78
N GLN A 532 84.08 -0.40 53.84
CA GLN A 532 83.80 0.23 52.54
C GLN A 532 82.96 -0.70 51.63
N LEU A 533 83.36 -1.97 51.53
CA LEU A 533 82.68 -2.97 50.69
C LEU A 533 81.28 -3.32 51.21
N THR A 534 81.08 -3.31 52.53
CA THR A 534 79.73 -3.45 53.13
C THR A 534 78.86 -2.20 52.94
N GLN A 535 79.46 -1.00 52.88
CA GLN A 535 78.74 0.21 52.50
C GLN A 535 78.32 0.19 51.03
N ASP A 536 79.18 -0.27 50.12
CA ASP A 536 78.87 -0.43 48.69
C ASP A 536 77.72 -1.42 48.48
N LEU A 537 77.76 -2.58 49.14
CA LEU A 537 76.66 -3.55 49.07
C LEU A 537 75.35 -3.04 49.68
N ARG A 538 75.44 -2.26 50.75
CA ARG A 538 74.27 -1.60 51.35
C ARG A 538 73.69 -0.55 50.40
N LEU A 539 74.52 0.14 49.62
CA LEU A 539 74.11 1.08 48.59
C LEU A 539 73.43 0.37 47.41
N ILE A 540 74.03 -0.70 46.87
CA ILE A 540 73.44 -1.47 45.77
C ILE A 540 72.12 -2.14 46.22
N SER A 541 72.03 -2.62 47.46
CA SER A 541 70.79 -3.23 48.00
C SER A 541 69.68 -2.20 48.15
N LYS A 542 70.06 -0.99 48.58
CA LYS A 542 69.18 0.17 48.62
C LYS A 542 68.72 0.60 47.22
N GLU A 543 69.61 0.61 46.24
CA GLU A 543 69.27 0.92 44.84
C GLU A 543 68.32 -0.11 44.24
N ALA A 544 68.57 -1.40 44.47
CA ALA A 544 67.66 -2.47 44.05
C ALA A 544 66.27 -2.37 44.71
N ALA A 545 66.22 -2.01 46.00
CA ALA A 545 64.95 -1.79 46.71
C ALA A 545 64.18 -0.57 46.17
N VAL A 546 64.87 0.49 45.78
CA VAL A 546 64.23 1.65 45.14
C VAL A 546 63.78 1.32 43.72
N ALA A 547 64.59 0.62 42.92
CA ALA A 547 64.20 0.16 41.58
C ALA A 547 62.97 -0.77 41.62
N LEU A 548 62.89 -1.67 42.61
CA LEU A 548 61.72 -2.52 42.83
C LEU A 548 60.48 -1.71 43.26
N ARG A 549 60.66 -0.67 44.06
CA ARG A 549 59.56 0.24 44.45
C ARG A 549 59.07 1.07 43.26
N GLU A 550 59.98 1.58 42.42
CA GLU A 550 59.68 2.27 41.16
C GLU A 550 58.95 1.33 40.18
N ALA A 551 59.36 0.07 40.12
CA ALA A 551 58.72 -1.00 39.35
C ALA A 551 57.28 -1.29 39.78
N VAL A 552 57.04 -1.44 41.09
CA VAL A 552 55.70 -1.59 41.67
C VAL A 552 54.85 -0.34 41.41
N TRP A 553 55.46 0.85 41.52
CA TRP A 553 54.79 2.12 41.27
C TRP A 553 54.40 2.33 39.80
N LEU A 554 55.20 1.83 38.85
CA LEU A 554 54.90 1.85 37.41
C LEU A 554 53.89 0.75 36.99
N THR A 555 53.56 -0.20 37.86
CA THR A 555 52.61 -1.29 37.58
C THR A 555 51.25 -1.13 38.28
N ASP A 556 51.13 -0.19 39.23
CA ASP A 556 49.85 0.17 39.84
C ASP A 556 48.91 0.85 38.81
N GLN A 557 47.65 0.42 38.78
CA GLN A 557 46.65 0.82 37.76
C GLN A 557 45.91 2.11 38.13
N ASN A 558 46.11 2.63 39.36
CA ASN A 558 45.48 3.86 39.83
C ASN A 558 46.20 5.10 39.28
N SER A 559 45.45 6.13 38.92
CA SER A 559 46.02 7.37 38.38
C SER A 559 46.75 8.13 39.48
N ILE A 560 48.07 8.18 39.33
CA ILE A 560 48.98 8.97 40.18
C ILE A 560 49.01 10.43 39.68
N SER A 561 48.91 11.39 40.59
CA SER A 561 48.83 12.81 40.25
C SER A 561 50.22 13.43 40.01
N LEU A 562 50.25 14.66 39.48
CA LEU A 562 51.51 15.40 39.27
C LEU A 562 52.19 15.73 40.61
N HIS A 563 51.42 16.03 41.67
CA HIS A 563 51.98 16.26 43.00
C HIS A 563 52.65 15.01 43.58
N ASP A 564 52.05 13.83 43.40
CA ASP A 564 52.65 12.57 43.82
C ASP A 564 53.98 12.28 43.11
N LEU A 565 54.05 12.59 41.81
CA LEU A 565 55.29 12.49 41.04
C LEU A 565 56.37 13.44 41.59
N GLY A 566 56.02 14.69 41.89
CA GLY A 566 56.92 15.66 42.50
C GLY A 566 57.42 15.21 43.87
N LYS A 567 56.53 14.68 44.72
CA LYS A 567 56.89 14.11 46.03
C LYS A 567 57.89 12.95 45.91
N MET A 568 57.67 12.06 44.95
CA MET A 568 58.58 10.95 44.67
C MET A 568 59.97 11.44 44.26
N MET A 569 60.05 12.43 43.36
CA MET A 569 61.32 13.05 42.96
C MET A 569 62.07 13.65 44.15
N LYS A 570 61.34 14.35 45.03
CA LYS A 570 61.89 14.92 46.26
C LYS A 570 62.48 13.86 47.18
N GLU A 571 61.71 12.80 47.45
CA GLU A 571 62.17 11.66 48.26
C GLU A 571 63.41 11.00 47.66
N ARG A 572 63.45 10.86 46.32
CA ARG A 572 64.59 10.29 45.59
C ARG A 572 65.83 11.18 45.65
N ALA A 573 65.69 12.49 45.46
CA ALA A 573 66.80 13.43 45.53
C ALA A 573 67.43 13.44 46.93
N TYR A 574 66.60 13.51 47.98
CA TYR A 574 67.06 13.44 49.38
C TYR A 574 67.70 12.11 49.72
N PHE A 575 67.26 11.02 49.09
CA PHE A 575 67.85 9.71 49.29
C PHE A 575 69.27 9.61 48.72
N ILE A 576 69.50 10.18 47.53
CA ILE A 576 70.79 10.08 46.82
C ILE A 576 71.81 11.06 47.38
N LEU A 577 71.41 12.31 47.65
CA LEU A 577 72.32 13.42 47.99
C LEU A 577 72.28 13.84 49.47
N GLY A 578 71.35 13.29 50.25
CA GLY A 578 71.07 13.78 51.59
C GLY A 578 70.28 15.09 51.60
N LYS A 579 69.71 15.47 52.76
CA LYS A 579 68.85 16.66 52.87
C LYS A 579 69.60 17.98 52.72
N THR A 580 70.90 18.02 53.03
CA THR A 580 71.69 19.25 53.04
C THR A 580 72.23 19.66 51.67
N GLY A 581 72.29 18.73 50.70
CA GLY A 581 72.79 18.97 49.34
C GLY A 581 71.70 19.20 48.28
N VAL A 582 70.43 19.33 48.69
CA VAL A 582 69.29 19.49 47.77
C VAL A 582 68.34 20.59 48.23
N SER A 583 68.17 21.61 47.40
CA SER A 583 67.02 22.52 47.47
C SER A 583 65.94 22.02 46.52
N PHE A 584 64.76 21.69 47.03
CA PHE A 584 63.63 21.21 46.23
C PHE A 584 62.42 22.11 46.46
N GLU A 585 62.00 22.79 45.40
CA GLU A 585 60.84 23.68 45.39
C GLU A 585 59.77 23.14 44.43
N MET A 586 58.53 23.13 44.89
CA MET A 586 57.37 22.80 44.06
C MET A 586 56.38 23.94 44.24
N ASP A 587 56.02 24.55 43.11
CA ASP A 587 55.09 25.66 43.06
C ASP A 587 53.73 25.24 43.65
N SER A 588 53.20 26.04 44.59
CA SER A 588 51.90 25.79 45.20
C SER A 588 50.74 25.92 44.21
N GLU A 589 50.95 26.65 43.11
CA GLU A 589 49.94 26.84 42.06
C GLU A 589 50.02 25.74 40.97
N LEU A 590 50.91 24.75 41.12
CA LEU A 590 51.04 23.65 40.18
C LEU A 590 49.76 22.78 40.14
N PRO A 591 49.13 22.59 38.97
CA PRO A 591 47.84 21.90 38.86
C PRO A 591 48.00 20.41 39.10
N ASP A 592 47.18 19.84 39.98
CA ASP A 592 47.25 18.42 40.32
C ASP A 592 46.47 17.55 39.31
N ILE A 593 47.11 17.29 38.16
CA ILE A 593 46.52 16.51 37.06
C ILE A 593 46.96 15.04 37.06
N ASP A 594 46.09 14.18 36.55
CA ASP A 594 46.43 12.79 36.26
C ASP A 594 47.32 12.67 35.02
N ILE A 595 48.55 12.21 35.24
CA ILE A 595 49.53 12.03 34.16
C ILE A 595 49.39 10.63 33.56
N SER A 596 49.48 10.52 32.23
CA SER A 596 49.53 9.21 31.55
C SER A 596 50.71 8.36 32.03
N LEU A 597 50.56 7.04 32.05
CA LEU A 597 51.63 6.11 32.48
C LEU A 597 52.92 6.28 31.66
N ILE A 598 52.78 6.59 30.37
CA ILE A 598 53.90 6.79 29.45
C ILE A 598 54.66 8.08 29.81
N HIS A 599 53.94 9.17 30.10
CA HIS A 599 54.54 10.45 30.49
C HIS A 599 55.23 10.36 31.85
N LYS A 600 54.58 9.74 32.85
CA LYS A 600 55.18 9.48 34.17
C LYS A 600 56.53 8.78 34.08
N ARG A 601 56.56 7.67 33.35
CA ARG A 601 57.77 6.86 33.17
C ARG A 601 58.90 7.68 32.53
N ASN A 602 58.61 8.40 31.45
CA ASN A 602 59.64 9.16 30.75
C ASN A 602 60.18 10.34 31.56
N ILE A 603 59.33 11.02 32.33
CA ILE A 603 59.74 12.09 33.25
C ILE A 603 60.67 11.53 34.36
N LEU A 604 60.32 10.41 34.99
CA LEU A 604 61.15 9.79 36.03
C LEU A 604 62.50 9.30 35.49
N LEU A 605 62.54 8.70 34.31
CA LEU A 605 63.79 8.25 33.70
C LEU A 605 64.71 9.42 33.35
N LEU A 606 64.14 10.54 32.87
CA LEU A 606 64.91 11.76 32.63
C LEU A 606 65.47 12.33 33.93
N PHE A 607 64.63 12.42 34.98
CA PHE A 607 65.05 12.86 36.30
C PHE A 607 66.16 11.98 36.89
N LYS A 608 66.03 10.64 36.78
CA LYS A 608 67.04 9.67 37.24
C LYS A 608 68.39 9.88 36.56
N GLU A 609 68.38 10.02 35.23
CA GLU A 609 69.62 10.26 34.48
C GLU A 609 70.24 11.62 34.85
N ALA A 610 69.43 12.65 35.11
CA ALA A 610 69.90 13.97 35.50
C ALA A 610 70.56 13.95 36.89
N MET A 611 69.92 13.28 37.86
CA MET A 611 70.48 13.05 39.19
C MET A 611 71.79 12.25 39.13
N HIS A 612 71.87 11.23 38.27
CA HIS A 612 73.08 10.45 38.11
C HIS A 612 74.23 11.27 37.49
N ASN A 613 73.92 12.11 36.49
CA ASN A 613 74.90 13.03 35.92
C ASN A 613 75.42 14.01 36.97
N PHE A 614 74.55 14.55 37.82
CA PHE A 614 74.94 15.41 38.93
C PHE A 614 75.95 14.72 39.86
N VAL A 615 75.59 13.54 40.39
CA VAL A 615 76.42 12.78 41.34
C VAL A 615 77.81 12.46 40.77
N LYS A 616 77.85 12.06 39.49
CA LYS A 616 79.06 11.53 38.88
C LYS A 616 79.98 12.61 38.30
N HIS A 617 79.42 13.74 37.87
CA HIS A 617 80.12 14.68 37.01
C HIS A 617 80.12 16.13 37.51
N ALA A 618 79.13 16.57 38.30
CA ALA A 618 79.00 17.99 38.61
C ALA A 618 80.05 18.50 39.61
N GLN A 619 80.52 17.67 40.56
CA GLN A 619 81.34 18.13 41.71
C GLN A 619 80.71 19.34 42.44
N ALA A 620 79.37 19.40 42.41
CA ALA A 620 78.56 20.46 42.98
C ALA A 620 78.28 20.18 44.47
N GLU A 621 78.10 21.24 45.25
CA GLU A 621 77.71 21.15 46.65
C GLU A 621 76.18 21.13 46.79
N ILE A 622 75.47 21.84 45.91
CA ILE A 622 74.02 22.01 45.98
C ILE A 622 73.35 21.73 44.63
N LEU A 623 72.31 20.89 44.65
CA LEU A 623 71.37 20.73 43.54
C LEU A 623 70.06 21.48 43.83
N PHE A 624 69.68 22.37 42.94
CA PHE A 624 68.39 23.05 42.93
C PHE A 624 67.44 22.34 41.98
N ILE A 625 66.31 21.87 42.50
CA ILE A 625 65.24 21.25 41.72
C ILE A 625 63.99 22.11 41.89
N SER A 626 63.40 22.56 40.79
CA SER A 626 62.10 23.23 40.82
C SER A 626 61.09 22.62 39.86
N LEU A 627 59.86 22.45 40.34
CA LEU A 627 58.69 22.13 39.52
C LEU A 627 57.74 23.31 39.57
N ARG A 628 57.50 23.95 38.42
CA ARG A 628 56.66 25.13 38.31
C ARG A 628 55.81 25.11 37.04
N GLN A 629 54.76 25.90 37.04
CA GLN A 629 53.99 26.17 35.82
C GLN A 629 54.50 27.46 35.16
N ASP A 630 54.64 27.43 33.83
CA ASP A 630 54.82 28.66 33.03
C ASP A 630 53.45 29.27 32.68
N PRO A 631 53.33 30.59 32.41
CA PRO A 631 52.09 31.21 31.95
C PRO A 631 51.53 30.62 30.64
N LYS A 632 52.33 29.83 29.90
CA LYS A 632 51.93 29.11 28.69
C LYS A 632 51.29 27.73 28.95
N GLU A 633 50.92 27.43 30.20
CA GLU A 633 50.41 26.12 30.62
C GLU A 633 51.40 24.97 30.33
N GLU A 634 52.68 25.23 30.54
CA GLU A 634 53.74 24.22 30.46
C GLU A 634 54.20 23.84 31.88
N LEU A 635 54.36 22.54 32.13
CA LEU A 635 55.14 22.03 33.24
C LEU A 635 56.61 22.32 32.96
N ILE A 636 57.26 23.06 33.86
CA ILE A 636 58.70 23.28 33.87
C ILE A 636 59.31 22.47 35.02
N LEU A 637 60.14 21.49 34.67
CA LEU A 637 61.05 20.80 35.60
C LEU A 637 62.46 21.32 35.34
N GLU A 638 63.02 22.03 36.31
CA GLU A 638 64.36 22.59 36.24
C GLU A 638 65.27 21.92 37.26
N LEU A 639 66.45 21.48 36.81
CA LEU A 639 67.52 20.94 37.65
C LEU A 639 68.78 21.76 37.41
N ARG A 640 69.26 22.45 38.44
CA ARG A 640 70.43 23.33 38.37
C ARG A 640 71.45 22.98 39.44
N ASP A 641 72.72 22.88 39.06
CA ASP A 641 73.85 22.66 39.95
C ASP A 641 74.83 23.83 39.98
N ASP A 642 75.62 23.92 41.05
CA ASP A 642 76.69 24.90 41.26
C ASP A 642 78.10 24.33 40.98
N GLY A 643 78.16 23.27 40.17
CA GLY A 643 79.36 22.49 39.94
C GLY A 643 80.35 23.06 38.92
N VAL A 644 81.27 22.21 38.46
CA VAL A 644 82.33 22.58 37.50
C VAL A 644 81.81 22.83 36.09
N GLY A 645 80.55 22.53 35.79
CA GLY A 645 79.95 22.67 34.47
C GLY A 645 80.66 21.89 33.35
N PHE A 646 80.21 22.05 32.11
CA PHE A 646 80.80 21.41 30.94
C PHE A 646 80.56 22.21 29.66
N SER A 647 81.46 22.08 28.68
CA SER A 647 81.28 22.70 27.36
C SER A 647 80.10 22.08 26.61
N THR A 648 79.13 22.91 26.21
CA THR A 648 77.95 22.49 25.42
C THR A 648 78.21 22.41 23.91
N SER A 649 79.45 22.70 23.47
CA SER A 649 79.87 22.67 22.06
C SER A 649 79.71 21.28 21.44
N PRO A 650 79.18 21.16 20.19
CA PRO A 650 78.91 19.88 19.54
C PRO A 650 80.11 18.92 19.50
N ASP A 651 81.32 19.46 19.34
CA ASP A 651 82.55 18.66 19.15
C ASP A 651 83.10 18.03 20.45
N LYS A 652 82.59 18.42 21.62
CA LYS A 652 83.01 17.91 22.94
C LYS A 652 81.92 17.14 23.71
N ARG A 653 80.71 16.97 23.14
CA ARG A 653 79.64 16.16 23.76
C ARG A 653 79.97 14.67 23.74
N LYS A 654 80.77 14.18 24.69
CA LYS A 654 80.97 12.75 24.91
C LYS A 654 79.97 12.23 25.96
N GLY A 655 78.89 11.61 25.49
CA GLY A 655 77.96 10.86 26.35
C GLY A 655 76.61 10.55 25.68
N TRP A 656 76.13 9.31 25.80
CA TRP A 656 74.82 8.89 25.26
C TRP A 656 73.61 9.42 26.06
N GLY A 657 73.82 9.84 27.32
CA GLY A 657 72.77 10.26 28.26
C GLY A 657 71.97 11.49 27.81
N LEU A 658 72.64 12.59 27.44
CA LEU A 658 71.97 13.84 27.04
C LEU A 658 71.13 13.68 25.76
N SER A 659 71.61 12.87 24.80
CA SER A 659 70.87 12.57 23.57
C SER A 659 69.60 11.75 23.85
N THR A 660 69.66 10.88 24.86
CA THR A 660 68.53 10.03 25.28
C THR A 660 67.48 10.86 26.01
N MET A 661 67.90 11.77 26.90
CA MET A 661 66.98 12.71 27.55
C MET A 661 66.26 13.61 26.54
N SER A 662 66.98 14.15 25.55
CA SER A 662 66.38 15.01 24.51
C SER A 662 65.34 14.26 23.67
N LYS A 663 65.63 13.01 23.28
CA LYS A 663 64.66 12.13 22.59
C LYS A 663 63.43 11.87 23.45
N ARG A 664 63.60 11.59 24.76
CA ARG A 664 62.47 11.37 25.67
C ARG A 664 61.62 12.63 25.84
N ALA A 665 62.23 13.81 25.97
CA ALA A 665 61.50 15.07 26.02
C ALA A 665 60.62 15.27 24.77
N THR A 666 61.19 15.02 23.59
CA THR A 666 60.46 15.10 22.31
C THR A 666 59.31 14.09 22.24
N GLN A 667 59.52 12.85 22.71
CA GLN A 667 58.48 11.81 22.75
C GLN A 667 57.29 12.16 23.65
N MET A 668 57.47 13.07 24.60
CA MET A 668 56.41 13.58 25.48
C MET A 668 55.73 14.85 24.93
N GLY A 669 56.04 15.26 23.70
CA GLY A 669 55.59 16.53 23.13
C GLY A 669 56.24 17.76 23.79
N GLY A 670 57.33 17.56 24.53
CA GLY A 670 58.07 18.61 25.24
C GLY A 670 59.43 18.92 24.63
N ARG A 671 60.15 19.84 25.27
CA ARG A 671 61.53 20.22 24.92
C ARG A 671 62.43 20.19 26.13
N LEU A 672 63.71 19.89 25.90
CA LEU A 672 64.75 19.89 26.92
C LEU A 672 65.82 20.90 26.51
N ASP A 673 65.98 21.93 27.33
CA ASP A 673 67.01 22.94 27.17
C ASP A 673 68.13 22.68 28.19
N ILE A 674 69.38 22.68 27.73
CA ILE A 674 70.56 22.40 28.57
C ILE A 674 71.53 23.56 28.41
N THR A 675 71.85 24.23 29.51
CA THR A 675 72.83 25.32 29.56
C THR A 675 73.91 24.96 30.57
N SER A 676 75.17 25.03 30.18
CA SER A 676 76.31 24.82 31.08
C SER A 676 77.54 25.52 30.50
N ASP A 677 78.36 26.07 31.39
CA ASP A 677 79.65 26.68 31.09
C ASP A 677 80.67 26.19 32.12
N GLU A 678 81.92 26.00 31.69
CA GLU A 678 83.00 25.54 32.57
C GLU A 678 83.17 26.53 33.75
N GLY A 679 83.11 26.01 34.98
CA GLY A 679 83.18 26.76 36.24
C GLY A 679 81.88 27.42 36.71
N SER A 680 80.76 27.28 36.00
CA SER A 680 79.48 27.95 36.33
C SER A 680 78.29 27.00 36.51
N GLY A 681 78.55 25.72 36.77
CA GLY A 681 77.54 24.68 36.94
C GLY A 681 76.78 24.31 35.66
N SER A 682 75.68 23.58 35.82
CA SER A 682 74.79 23.18 34.74
C SER A 682 73.33 23.41 35.09
N CYS A 683 72.49 23.65 34.08
CA CYS A 683 71.04 23.74 34.22
C CYS A 683 70.35 22.95 33.10
N LEU A 684 69.44 22.06 33.50
CA LEU A 684 68.56 21.31 32.62
C LEU A 684 67.13 21.76 32.86
N THR A 685 66.46 22.22 31.81
CA THR A 685 65.05 22.65 31.87
C THR A 685 64.20 21.81 30.91
N LEU A 686 63.37 20.95 31.47
CA LEU A 686 62.35 20.20 30.74
C LEU A 686 61.04 20.99 30.72
N ARG A 687 60.47 21.21 29.54
CA ARG A 687 59.19 21.91 29.34
C ARG A 687 58.20 21.01 28.62
N ILE A 688 57.03 20.77 29.21
CA ILE A 688 55.98 19.92 28.62
C ILE A 688 54.62 20.62 28.73
N PRO A 689 53.88 20.82 27.63
CA PRO A 689 52.52 21.37 27.69
C PRO A 689 51.57 20.47 28.49
N PHE A 690 50.76 21.04 29.40
CA PHE A 690 49.83 20.25 30.22
C PHE A 690 48.81 19.44 29.40
N LYS A 691 48.44 19.92 28.21
CA LYS A 691 47.56 19.19 27.27
C LYS A 691 48.11 17.83 26.85
N GLU A 692 49.44 17.68 26.79
CA GLU A 692 50.10 16.42 26.41
C GLU A 692 50.18 15.47 27.62
N LEU A 693 50.26 16.01 28.85
CA LEU A 693 50.38 15.22 30.07
C LEU A 693 49.08 14.50 30.48
N LYS A 694 47.91 15.07 30.14
CA LYS A 694 46.60 14.54 30.54
C LYS A 694 46.31 13.16 29.96
N LYS A 695 45.80 12.26 30.81
CA LYS A 695 45.22 10.98 30.39
C LYS A 695 43.92 11.27 29.60
N ARG A 696 43.87 10.90 28.32
CA ARG A 696 42.59 10.81 27.59
C ARG A 696 41.83 9.57 28.01
#